data_AF-A0A5N6KPL2-F1
#
_entry.id   AF-A0A5N6KPL2-F1
#
_cell.length_a   1.000
_cell.length_b   1.000
_cell.length_c   1.000
_cell.angle_alpha   90.00
_cell.angle_beta   90.00
_cell.angle_gamma   90.00
#
_symmetry.space_group_name_H-M   'P 1'
#
loop_
_entity.id
_entity.type
_entity.pdbx_description
1 polymer ?
#
loop_
_entity_poly.entity_id
_entity_poly.type
_entity_poly.pdbx_seq_one_letter_code
_entity_poly.pdbx_strand_id
1 'polypeptide(L)'
;MTSFTKIADSAPASISVNASHKLSKINDNIYGGFIEHMGRCIYGGVYDPGNPLSDEDGFRKDFIQVMKDLKAPVMRYPGGNFTATYHWLDGVGPKDQRPSRPELAWLGRETNQFGTDEFMKWCKVVGTEPFLCFNFGTGTLDEALAWLEYCNSDRDTYYANLRRKNGHEAPYNVKYWALGNETYGKWQVLEDTKESYAKKAYQWAKAIKMLDPSVQLVLCGEKGYDEWDEYVLKYCLKPHISELGGDINKPLISMHSIHAYTRGATHNMNATAPRNAERAIQICASLIDYARITNNIPSSVPQQQVCFDEWNAWDPKAWPGEEGAEQIYDLSDALAVAVWLNVFVRQSKYVGMANIAQSANVLSPIITHKDGLVKQSIWHPLWLFSNYMRGHTVAAHVCCGEYEGDTEPAWVRGAIETPWLDVSSVLADDGTMNLAVVNIHESTDFTVDLSGVKEGAVEVNTVTGNNVKALNSKDQEGVTLKTSSWDGKGKFTFGKHSFTLLRWKTAPARFNVCIPCIPARSGTPLPSVAAMAASGAGMNNFATLIKRLDAATSRLEDIATSITQSTPSTSVGSKAVEPSASAASHTIPITSPSGPSTPAAAPSAPGPVREDLPASVTEFDTIVKDDLDHFDKISQGLGGLALDIRKVLLVATKAKKPAQDSPAYADLLSGLQQGIGAVMEIRDKNRKCPQENHLAVVGEGVSMLAWVTIEPKPADYIGDVLGGAQLYGPGGDMSSVFADLNRGEAVTSGLKKVDKSQMTHKNPSLRASAAESPSPSVNRGKSPTPNRKPDALKTKKPCRCELDGNKWLVEHYDQNDLPAGQPIEIQAEKHQSILITRCKATTVKVIGKANAISIDNCSRLDLLVESLVSTVDVVNAANFRLQILGTLPSISLDKVDGATVFLSKDSLATEVYSSKCTSINITLPPAGDDDDSVECPVPEQIKTWVENGKLMNEIVKQEG
;
A
#
# COMPACT_ATOMS: atom_id res chain seq x y z
N MET A 1 -7.68 -28.95 8.86
CA MET A 1 -6.80 -28.15 9.76
C MET A 1 -7.28 -28.40 11.17
N THR A 2 -6.76 -27.70 12.18
CA THR A 2 -7.44 -27.67 13.50
C THR A 2 -8.87 -27.18 13.29
N SER A 3 -9.87 -27.83 13.88
CA SER A 3 -11.25 -27.35 13.92
C SER A 3 -11.68 -27.04 15.35
N PHE A 4 -12.68 -26.17 15.51
CA PHE A 4 -13.15 -25.69 16.80
C PHE A 4 -14.64 -25.99 16.99
N THR A 5 -15.02 -26.36 18.21
CA THR A 5 -16.41 -26.37 18.69
C THR A 5 -16.49 -25.45 19.90
N LYS A 6 -17.27 -24.37 19.78
CA LYS A 6 -17.60 -23.51 20.93
C LYS A 6 -18.47 -24.27 21.92
N ILE A 7 -18.05 -24.27 23.19
CA ILE A 7 -18.85 -24.72 24.34
C ILE A 7 -18.97 -23.57 25.35
N ALA A 8 -19.85 -23.71 26.34
CA ALA A 8 -19.91 -22.75 27.45
C ALA A 8 -18.61 -22.79 28.27
N ASP A 9 -18.16 -21.65 28.84
CA ASP A 9 -16.92 -21.58 29.64
C ASP A 9 -16.91 -22.51 30.87
N SER A 10 -18.09 -22.90 31.36
CA SER A 10 -18.25 -23.86 32.46
C SER A 10 -18.19 -25.33 32.04
N ALA A 11 -18.22 -25.63 30.74
CA ALA A 11 -18.14 -26.98 30.21
C ALA A 11 -16.67 -27.44 30.10
N PRO A 12 -16.38 -28.74 30.30
CA PRO A 12 -15.01 -29.24 30.30
C PRO A 12 -14.38 -29.12 28.90
N ALA A 13 -13.27 -28.40 28.81
CA ALA A 13 -12.50 -28.28 27.58
C ALA A 13 -11.84 -29.63 27.19
N SER A 14 -11.71 -29.87 25.88
CA SER A 14 -11.04 -31.04 25.33
C SER A 14 -10.24 -30.70 24.07
N ILE A 15 -9.15 -31.43 23.83
CA ILE A 15 -8.41 -31.40 22.57
C ILE A 15 -8.23 -32.85 22.12
N SER A 16 -8.56 -33.12 20.86
CA SER A 16 -8.26 -34.40 20.21
C SER A 16 -7.27 -34.18 19.08
N VAL A 17 -6.35 -35.14 18.88
CA VAL A 17 -5.36 -35.06 17.81
C VAL A 17 -5.16 -36.44 17.17
N ASN A 18 -5.05 -36.49 15.85
CA ASN A 18 -4.88 -37.75 15.13
C ASN A 18 -3.64 -37.75 14.23
N ALA A 19 -2.56 -38.36 14.73
CA ALA A 19 -1.28 -38.47 14.03
C ALA A 19 -1.33 -39.25 12.69
N SER A 20 -2.38 -40.05 12.43
CA SER A 20 -2.52 -40.71 11.12
C SER A 20 -3.18 -39.81 10.07
N HIS A 21 -3.88 -38.74 10.49
CA HIS A 21 -4.57 -37.80 9.61
C HIS A 21 -3.65 -36.64 9.22
N LYS A 22 -2.62 -36.92 8.42
CA LYS A 22 -1.75 -35.91 7.81
C LYS A 22 -2.53 -35.06 6.80
N LEU A 23 -2.30 -33.74 6.81
CA LEU A 23 -3.03 -32.79 5.98
C LEU A 23 -2.13 -32.16 4.90
N SER A 24 -1.11 -31.40 5.32
CA SER A 24 -0.13 -30.76 4.43
C SER A 24 1.28 -30.89 5.02
N LYS A 25 2.28 -31.02 4.13
CA LYS A 25 3.69 -30.85 4.49
C LYS A 25 3.92 -29.37 4.76
N ILE A 26 4.55 -29.05 5.88
CA ILE A 26 4.93 -27.67 6.22
C ILE A 26 6.16 -27.30 5.39
N ASN A 27 6.12 -26.16 4.72
CA ASN A 27 7.33 -25.57 4.16
C ASN A 27 8.12 -24.92 5.28
N ASP A 28 9.36 -25.36 5.46
CA ASP A 28 10.24 -24.89 6.53
C ASP A 28 10.49 -23.37 6.50
N ASN A 29 10.33 -22.73 5.33
CA ASN A 29 10.45 -21.29 5.12
C ASN A 29 9.42 -20.43 5.86
N ILE A 30 8.42 -21.00 6.55
CA ILE A 30 7.55 -20.24 7.47
C ILE A 30 8.26 -19.77 8.76
N TYR A 31 9.49 -20.23 8.98
CA TYR A 31 10.36 -19.81 10.10
C TYR A 31 11.51 -18.92 9.63
N GLY A 32 11.30 -18.16 8.55
CA GLY A 32 12.28 -17.21 8.02
C GLY A 32 12.45 -15.99 8.93
N GLY A 33 13.55 -15.27 8.71
CA GLY A 33 13.78 -13.95 9.31
C GLY A 33 13.87 -12.86 8.25
N PHE A 34 13.86 -11.62 8.71
CA PHE A 34 14.08 -10.43 7.91
C PHE A 34 15.11 -9.53 8.62
N ILE A 35 16.03 -8.92 7.86
CA ILE A 35 16.91 -7.84 8.32
C ILE A 35 16.92 -6.69 7.30
N GLU A 36 16.83 -5.46 7.80
CA GLU A 36 16.83 -4.23 7.01
C GLU A 36 17.92 -3.27 7.47
N HIS A 37 18.36 -2.40 6.56
CA HIS A 37 19.08 -1.17 6.90
C HIS A 37 18.14 -0.15 7.58
N MET A 38 17.68 -0.50 8.79
CA MET A 38 16.80 0.27 9.67
C MET A 38 17.39 0.27 11.09
N GLY A 39 17.36 1.41 11.78
CA GLY A 39 17.82 1.54 13.16
C GLY A 39 19.19 0.89 13.41
N ARG A 40 19.26 0.01 14.43
CA ARG A 40 20.44 -0.82 14.71
C ARG A 40 20.35 -2.26 14.18
N CYS A 41 19.47 -2.58 13.21
CA CYS A 41 19.31 -3.97 12.75
C CYS A 41 20.61 -4.50 12.13
N ILE A 42 21.14 -3.81 11.11
CA ILE A 42 22.50 -4.10 10.58
C ILE A 42 23.57 -3.58 11.54
N TYR A 43 23.70 -2.26 11.70
CA TYR A 43 24.82 -1.64 12.42
C TYR A 43 24.64 -1.70 13.93
N GLY A 44 25.54 -2.41 14.61
CA GLY A 44 25.45 -2.69 16.04
C GLY A 44 24.54 -3.87 16.40
N GLY A 45 23.85 -4.47 15.42
CA GLY A 45 23.04 -5.69 15.55
C GLY A 45 23.72 -6.90 14.91
N VAL A 46 23.50 -7.09 13.60
CA VAL A 46 24.17 -8.14 12.81
C VAL A 46 25.67 -7.89 12.69
N TYR A 47 26.07 -6.64 12.47
CA TYR A 47 27.41 -6.21 12.08
C TYR A 47 27.89 -5.06 12.97
N ASP A 48 28.96 -5.30 13.73
CA ASP A 48 29.50 -4.37 14.73
C ASP A 48 31.04 -4.45 14.76
N PRO A 49 31.75 -3.91 13.75
CA PRO A 49 33.21 -3.97 13.67
C PRO A 49 33.89 -3.26 14.84
N GLY A 50 34.86 -3.94 15.47
CA GLY A 50 35.56 -3.44 16.66
C GLY A 50 34.89 -3.78 17.99
N ASN A 51 33.71 -4.39 17.99
CA ASN A 51 33.14 -5.01 19.18
C ASN A 51 33.90 -6.31 19.54
N PRO A 52 34.29 -6.56 20.81
CA PRO A 52 34.93 -7.82 21.24
C PRO A 52 34.14 -9.10 20.90
N LEU A 53 32.82 -9.00 20.76
CA LEU A 53 31.92 -10.10 20.41
C LEU A 53 31.81 -10.34 18.90
N SER A 54 32.47 -9.54 18.06
CA SER A 54 32.50 -9.73 16.61
C SER A 54 33.66 -10.64 16.16
N ASP A 55 33.53 -11.25 14.99
CA ASP A 55 34.62 -11.97 14.29
C ASP A 55 35.50 -11.01 13.47
N GLU A 56 36.49 -11.54 12.74
CA GLU A 56 37.37 -10.77 11.87
C GLU A 56 36.66 -10.06 10.70
N ASP A 57 35.46 -10.51 10.34
CA ASP A 57 34.62 -9.88 9.31
C ASP A 57 33.74 -8.76 9.87
N GLY A 58 33.61 -8.67 11.20
CA GLY A 58 32.79 -7.70 11.91
C GLY A 58 31.38 -8.21 12.26
N PHE A 59 31.07 -9.49 12.03
CA PHE A 59 29.77 -10.06 12.40
C PHE A 59 29.73 -10.45 13.87
N ARG A 60 28.62 -10.16 14.55
CA ARG A 60 28.42 -10.51 15.97
C ARG A 60 28.31 -12.03 16.15
N LYS A 61 29.31 -12.66 16.79
CA LYS A 61 29.41 -14.13 16.96
C LYS A 61 28.30 -14.69 17.85
N ASP A 62 27.92 -13.93 18.88
CA ASP A 62 26.79 -14.25 19.75
C ASP A 62 25.45 -14.20 19.00
N PHE A 63 25.26 -13.20 18.13
CA PHE A 63 24.10 -13.13 17.25
C PHE A 63 24.08 -14.28 16.22
N ILE A 64 25.22 -14.61 15.59
CA ILE A 64 25.35 -15.77 14.71
C ILE A 64 24.94 -17.07 15.42
N GLN A 65 25.36 -17.27 16.67
CA GLN A 65 24.99 -18.48 17.42
C GLN A 65 23.48 -18.53 17.67
N VAL A 66 22.86 -17.41 18.03
CA VAL A 66 21.40 -17.30 18.19
C VAL A 66 20.68 -17.67 16.89
N MET A 67 21.11 -17.17 15.74
CA MET A 67 20.47 -17.49 14.46
C MET A 67 20.65 -18.97 14.05
N LYS A 68 21.79 -19.58 14.41
CA LYS A 68 22.02 -21.04 14.29
C LYS A 68 21.12 -21.86 15.19
N ASP A 69 20.92 -21.43 16.45
CA ASP A 69 20.00 -22.08 17.39
C ASP A 69 18.54 -21.99 16.91
N LEU A 70 18.19 -20.87 16.27
CA LEU A 70 16.87 -20.64 15.68
C LEU A 70 16.63 -21.52 14.43
N LYS A 71 17.66 -21.78 13.62
CA LYS A 71 17.55 -22.52 12.34
C LYS A 71 16.57 -21.85 11.37
N ALA A 72 16.63 -20.52 11.27
CA ALA A 72 15.88 -19.77 10.27
C ALA A 72 16.39 -20.16 8.86
N PRO A 73 15.58 -20.78 7.98
CA PRO A 73 16.08 -21.35 6.73
C PRO A 73 16.19 -20.32 5.60
N VAL A 74 15.58 -19.14 5.76
CA VAL A 74 15.65 -18.04 4.80
C VAL A 74 15.74 -16.70 5.52
N MET A 75 16.47 -15.73 4.94
CA MET A 75 16.64 -14.37 5.45
C MET A 75 16.34 -13.34 4.36
N ARG A 76 15.37 -12.44 4.61
CA ARG A 76 15.03 -11.29 3.74
C ARG A 76 16.02 -10.13 3.96
N TYR A 77 16.45 -9.48 2.87
CA TYR A 77 17.43 -8.36 2.81
C TYR A 77 17.27 -7.64 1.45
N PRO A 78 17.66 -6.37 1.22
CA PRO A 78 18.27 -5.39 2.11
C PRO A 78 17.28 -4.57 2.95
N GLY A 79 15.98 -4.76 2.72
CA GLY A 79 14.97 -4.04 3.47
C GLY A 79 13.55 -4.31 3.05
N GLY A 80 12.67 -3.60 3.73
CA GLY A 80 11.37 -3.20 3.25
C GLY A 80 11.55 -1.83 2.62
N ASN A 81 11.11 -0.78 3.31
CA ASN A 81 11.11 0.61 2.81
C ASN A 81 12.49 1.10 2.32
N PHE A 82 13.59 0.71 2.99
CA PHE A 82 14.96 1.06 2.57
C PHE A 82 15.26 0.68 1.11
N THR A 83 14.67 -0.42 0.62
CA THR A 83 15.00 -0.94 -0.72
C THR A 83 14.55 -0.01 -1.85
N ALA A 84 13.64 0.94 -1.61
CA ALA A 84 13.11 1.85 -2.62
C ALA A 84 14.12 2.91 -3.11
N THR A 85 15.22 3.11 -2.38
CA THR A 85 16.30 4.06 -2.70
C THR A 85 17.69 3.41 -2.74
N TYR A 86 17.77 2.10 -2.47
CA TYR A 86 19.03 1.37 -2.44
C TYR A 86 19.54 1.04 -3.85
N HIS A 87 20.75 1.52 -4.16
CA HIS A 87 21.50 1.14 -5.36
C HIS A 87 22.56 0.12 -4.96
N TRP A 88 22.33 -1.16 -5.27
CA TRP A 88 23.14 -2.29 -4.76
C TRP A 88 24.65 -2.19 -5.03
N LEU A 89 25.05 -1.51 -6.10
CA LEU A 89 26.45 -1.24 -6.45
C LEU A 89 27.19 -0.41 -5.39
N ASP A 90 26.48 0.43 -4.62
CA ASP A 90 27.06 1.18 -3.51
C ASP A 90 27.52 0.25 -2.37
N GLY A 91 26.94 -0.95 -2.26
CA GLY A 91 27.18 -1.93 -1.20
C GLY A 91 28.14 -3.07 -1.54
N VAL A 92 28.90 -2.99 -2.64
CA VAL A 92 29.86 -4.05 -3.04
C VAL A 92 31.27 -3.51 -3.27
N GLY A 93 32.26 -4.40 -3.29
CA GLY A 93 33.66 -4.01 -3.53
C GLY A 93 34.32 -3.29 -2.34
N PRO A 94 35.44 -2.55 -2.55
CA PRO A 94 36.26 -2.00 -1.48
C PRO A 94 35.50 -1.02 -0.58
N LYS A 95 35.41 -1.33 0.73
CA LYS A 95 34.62 -0.59 1.73
C LYS A 95 35.00 0.89 1.87
N ASP A 96 36.24 1.25 1.56
CA ASP A 96 36.77 2.62 1.54
C ASP A 96 36.27 3.46 0.34
N GLN A 97 35.76 2.81 -0.70
CA GLN A 97 35.25 3.46 -1.93
C GLN A 97 33.72 3.49 -1.99
N ARG A 98 33.03 2.82 -1.06
CA ARG A 98 31.57 2.79 -0.98
C ARG A 98 31.01 4.15 -0.52
N PRO A 99 30.04 4.75 -1.23
CA PRO A 99 29.52 6.05 -0.87
C PRO A 99 28.60 5.96 0.36
N SER A 100 28.62 6.99 1.21
CA SER A 100 27.52 7.22 2.14
C SER A 100 26.33 7.85 1.40
N ARG A 101 25.10 7.42 1.73
CA ARG A 101 23.86 7.94 1.14
C ARG A 101 22.95 8.51 2.24
N PRO A 102 22.12 9.52 1.95
CA PRO A 102 20.97 9.81 2.81
C PRO A 102 20.05 8.59 2.79
N GLU A 103 19.61 8.18 3.98
CA GLU A 103 18.54 7.19 4.11
C GLU A 103 17.21 7.98 4.22
N LEU A 104 16.20 7.60 3.43
CA LEU A 104 14.96 8.37 3.27
C LEU A 104 13.74 7.74 3.95
N ALA A 105 13.72 6.43 4.19
CA ALA A 105 12.58 5.72 4.76
C ALA A 105 12.51 5.82 6.29
N TRP A 106 13.68 5.75 6.92
CA TRP A 106 13.94 5.68 8.35
C TRP A 106 14.81 6.85 8.84
N LEU A 107 15.19 7.75 7.92
CA LEU A 107 16.01 8.94 8.12
C LEU A 107 17.49 8.65 8.43
N GLY A 108 18.34 9.65 8.20
CA GLY A 108 19.75 9.61 8.57
C GLY A 108 20.69 9.27 7.41
N ARG A 109 21.67 8.40 7.66
CA ARG A 109 22.78 8.15 6.74
C ARG A 109 23.17 6.68 6.69
N GLU A 110 22.97 6.06 5.52
CA GLU A 110 23.55 4.77 5.19
C GLU A 110 25.03 4.94 4.83
N THR A 111 25.88 4.00 5.27
CA THR A 111 27.35 4.02 5.07
C THR A 111 27.85 2.98 4.06
N ASN A 112 26.98 2.06 3.66
CA ASN A 112 27.19 0.91 2.79
C ASN A 112 28.36 -0.02 3.22
N GLN A 113 28.78 0.03 4.49
CA GLN A 113 29.85 -0.81 5.03
C GLN A 113 29.46 -2.29 5.17
N PHE A 114 28.17 -2.56 5.12
CA PHE A 114 27.57 -3.88 4.94
C PHE A 114 26.69 -3.81 3.69
N GLY A 115 26.85 -4.76 2.77
CA GLY A 115 26.04 -4.85 1.55
C GLY A 115 25.91 -6.29 1.07
N THR A 116 25.72 -6.50 -0.23
CA THR A 116 25.48 -7.84 -0.82
C THR A 116 26.56 -8.85 -0.42
N ASP A 117 27.84 -8.49 -0.55
CA ASP A 117 28.94 -9.44 -0.33
C ASP A 117 29.03 -9.86 1.15
N GLU A 118 28.84 -8.92 2.08
CA GLU A 118 28.81 -9.19 3.52
C GLU A 118 27.57 -10.00 3.92
N PHE A 119 26.38 -9.67 3.38
CA PHE A 119 25.15 -10.41 3.62
C PHE A 119 25.25 -11.87 3.17
N MET A 120 25.75 -12.13 1.96
CA MET A 120 25.92 -13.48 1.45
C MET A 120 26.92 -14.29 2.27
N LYS A 121 28.01 -13.65 2.74
CA LYS A 121 28.97 -14.27 3.64
C LYS A 121 28.34 -14.62 4.99
N TRP A 122 27.56 -13.70 5.56
CA TRP A 122 26.83 -13.91 6.81
C TRP A 122 25.79 -15.05 6.70
N CYS A 123 25.00 -15.07 5.62
CA CYS A 123 24.03 -16.14 5.34
C CYS A 123 24.70 -17.53 5.30
N LYS A 124 25.87 -17.63 4.64
CA LYS A 124 26.69 -18.85 4.61
C LYS A 124 27.23 -19.24 5.99
N VAL A 125 27.63 -18.26 6.82
CA VAL A 125 28.13 -18.52 8.18
C VAL A 125 27.01 -19.03 9.10
N VAL A 126 25.79 -18.50 8.98
CA VAL A 126 24.61 -18.92 9.75
C VAL A 126 24.02 -20.24 9.23
N GLY A 127 24.06 -20.48 7.91
CA GLY A 127 23.40 -21.61 7.26
C GLY A 127 21.96 -21.32 6.87
N THR A 128 21.70 -20.12 6.34
CA THR A 128 20.38 -19.64 5.90
C THR A 128 20.40 -19.21 4.44
N GLU A 129 19.30 -19.41 3.70
CA GLU A 129 19.18 -19.02 2.30
C GLU A 129 18.92 -17.50 2.15
N PRO A 130 19.56 -16.81 1.20
CA PRO A 130 19.28 -15.41 0.92
C PRO A 130 17.94 -15.24 0.17
N PHE A 131 17.16 -14.25 0.62
CA PHE A 131 15.99 -13.73 -0.08
C PHE A 131 16.20 -12.22 -0.30
N LEU A 132 16.40 -11.82 -1.56
CA LEU A 132 16.73 -10.44 -1.92
C LEU A 132 15.51 -9.66 -2.40
N CYS A 133 15.41 -8.38 -2.06
CA CYS A 133 14.39 -7.47 -2.58
C CYS A 133 14.96 -6.53 -3.64
N PHE A 134 14.33 -6.45 -4.82
CA PHE A 134 14.72 -5.49 -5.85
C PHE A 134 14.22 -4.07 -5.53
N ASN A 135 15.04 -3.05 -5.83
CA ASN A 135 14.61 -1.67 -5.79
C ASN A 135 13.57 -1.40 -6.90
N PHE A 136 12.29 -1.32 -6.50
CA PHE A 136 11.17 -0.94 -7.37
C PHE A 136 10.81 0.54 -7.29
N GLY A 137 11.47 1.31 -6.41
CA GLY A 137 11.37 2.77 -6.38
C GLY A 137 12.28 3.39 -7.43
N THR A 138 13.41 3.95 -6.98
CA THR A 138 14.38 4.67 -7.83
C THR A 138 15.17 3.75 -8.75
N GLY A 139 15.14 2.44 -8.50
CA GLY A 139 15.90 1.43 -9.23
C GLY A 139 15.38 1.13 -10.63
N THR A 140 16.29 0.69 -11.50
CA THR A 140 16.00 0.34 -12.89
C THR A 140 16.03 -1.17 -13.15
N LEU A 141 15.41 -1.59 -14.26
CA LEU A 141 15.49 -3.00 -14.70
C LEU A 141 16.94 -3.42 -15.01
N ASP A 142 17.75 -2.53 -15.56
CA ASP A 142 19.16 -2.79 -15.84
C ASP A 142 19.95 -3.04 -14.55
N GLU A 143 19.69 -2.27 -13.48
CA GLU A 143 20.28 -2.52 -12.15
C GLU A 143 19.82 -3.86 -11.54
N ALA A 144 18.55 -4.22 -11.69
CA ALA A 144 18.01 -5.49 -11.21
C ALA A 144 18.62 -6.70 -11.95
N LEU A 145 18.73 -6.62 -13.27
CA LEU A 145 19.40 -7.65 -14.09
C LEU A 145 20.90 -7.72 -13.78
N ALA A 146 21.55 -6.58 -13.58
CA ALA A 146 22.94 -6.50 -13.17
C ALA A 146 23.19 -7.15 -11.80
N TRP A 147 22.30 -6.95 -10.83
CA TRP A 147 22.41 -7.57 -9.50
C TRP A 147 22.19 -9.09 -9.56
N LEU A 148 21.23 -9.54 -10.37
CA LEU A 148 21.01 -10.96 -10.61
C LEU A 148 22.20 -11.60 -11.33
N GLU A 149 22.80 -10.93 -12.32
CA GLU A 149 24.02 -11.40 -12.98
C GLU A 149 25.18 -11.48 -11.97
N TYR A 150 25.38 -10.42 -11.18
CA TYR A 150 26.38 -10.39 -10.10
C TYR A 150 26.20 -11.57 -9.15
N CYS A 151 24.96 -11.85 -8.72
CA CYS A 151 24.67 -12.92 -7.76
C CYS A 151 24.75 -14.33 -8.36
N ASN A 152 24.20 -14.55 -9.57
CA ASN A 152 23.90 -15.91 -10.06
C ASN A 152 24.67 -16.32 -11.33
N SER A 153 25.29 -15.39 -12.07
CA SER A 153 25.99 -15.74 -13.30
C SER A 153 27.38 -16.35 -13.03
N ASP A 154 27.64 -17.49 -13.66
CA ASP A 154 28.95 -18.13 -13.79
C ASP A 154 29.70 -17.73 -15.08
N ARG A 155 29.03 -17.00 -15.99
CA ARG A 155 29.56 -16.63 -17.31
C ARG A 155 30.72 -15.63 -17.21
N ASP A 156 31.46 -15.49 -18.30
CA ASP A 156 32.45 -14.43 -18.49
C ASP A 156 31.75 -13.13 -18.93
N THR A 157 31.07 -12.49 -17.98
CA THR A 157 30.26 -11.28 -18.18
C THR A 157 30.60 -10.22 -17.12
N TYR A 158 30.26 -8.95 -17.37
CA TYR A 158 30.80 -7.82 -16.60
C TYR A 158 30.50 -7.89 -15.09
N TYR A 159 29.26 -8.15 -14.69
CA TYR A 159 28.88 -8.16 -13.28
C TYR A 159 29.29 -9.48 -12.59
N ALA A 160 29.28 -10.60 -13.32
CA ALA A 160 29.90 -11.84 -12.84
C ALA A 160 31.40 -11.64 -12.52
N ASN A 161 32.13 -10.96 -13.42
CA ASN A 161 33.54 -10.63 -13.23
C ASN A 161 33.78 -9.57 -12.17
N LEU A 162 32.82 -8.66 -11.94
CA LEU A 162 32.86 -7.73 -10.80
C LEU A 162 32.79 -8.49 -9.47
N ARG A 163 31.92 -9.50 -9.35
CA ARG A 163 31.86 -10.39 -8.16
C ARG A 163 33.19 -11.12 -7.94
N ARG A 164 33.77 -11.69 -9.00
CA ARG A 164 35.11 -12.32 -8.96
C ARG A 164 36.17 -11.35 -8.47
N LYS A 165 36.21 -10.13 -9.02
CA LYS A 165 37.13 -9.05 -8.65
C LYS A 165 36.94 -8.61 -7.18
N ASN A 166 35.71 -8.64 -6.68
CA ASN A 166 35.38 -8.35 -5.28
C ASN A 166 35.73 -9.51 -4.32
N GLY A 167 36.31 -10.61 -4.83
CA GLY A 167 36.86 -11.71 -4.04
C GLY A 167 35.97 -12.95 -3.95
N HIS A 168 34.87 -13.03 -4.70
CA HIS A 168 33.97 -14.19 -4.68
C HIS A 168 33.81 -14.84 -6.07
N GLU A 169 34.59 -15.88 -6.33
CA GLU A 169 34.69 -16.52 -7.65
C GLU A 169 33.38 -17.18 -8.10
N ALA A 170 32.83 -18.07 -7.27
CA ALA A 170 31.60 -18.80 -7.58
C ALA A 170 30.36 -17.89 -7.52
N PRO A 171 29.25 -18.21 -8.22
CA PRO A 171 27.97 -17.56 -7.97
C PRO A 171 27.45 -17.83 -6.55
N TYR A 172 26.68 -16.89 -6.02
CA TYR A 172 25.92 -17.06 -4.77
C TYR A 172 24.67 -17.95 -4.97
N ASN A 173 24.12 -18.00 -6.19
CA ASN A 173 22.91 -18.78 -6.54
C ASN A 173 21.68 -18.40 -5.71
N VAL A 174 21.45 -17.09 -5.55
CA VAL A 174 20.32 -16.54 -4.81
C VAL A 174 19.02 -17.00 -5.44
N LYS A 175 18.24 -17.78 -4.68
CA LYS A 175 17.02 -18.43 -5.17
C LYS A 175 15.80 -17.54 -5.09
N TYR A 176 15.62 -16.77 -4.02
CA TYR A 176 14.38 -16.02 -3.76
C TYR A 176 14.57 -14.53 -4.01
N TRP A 177 13.66 -13.94 -4.79
CA TRP A 177 13.71 -12.51 -5.13
C TRP A 177 12.32 -11.86 -5.07
N ALA A 178 12.19 -10.74 -4.35
CA ALA A 178 10.98 -9.93 -4.27
C ALA A 178 11.00 -8.81 -5.31
N LEU A 179 9.86 -8.64 -5.98
CA LEU A 179 9.62 -7.60 -6.98
C LEU A 179 9.14 -6.32 -6.28
N GLY A 180 10.02 -5.69 -5.50
CA GLY A 180 9.73 -4.49 -4.72
C GLY A 180 9.20 -4.77 -3.30
N ASN A 181 9.04 -3.70 -2.52
CA ASN A 181 8.49 -3.70 -1.18
C ASN A 181 7.34 -2.69 -1.05
N GLU A 182 6.25 -3.11 -0.41
CA GLU A 182 5.05 -2.33 -0.04
C GLU A 182 4.70 -1.14 -0.95
N THR A 183 4.77 -1.28 -2.28
CA THR A 183 4.69 -0.13 -3.21
C THR A 183 3.33 0.56 -3.24
N TYR A 184 2.31 -0.03 -2.61
CA TYR A 184 0.99 0.58 -2.35
C TYR A 184 0.99 1.64 -1.24
N GLY A 185 2.02 1.64 -0.38
CA GLY A 185 2.05 2.44 0.83
C GLY A 185 2.43 3.89 0.56
N LYS A 186 1.62 4.84 1.03
CA LYS A 186 1.89 6.29 0.93
C LYS A 186 3.16 6.77 1.65
N TRP A 187 3.75 5.90 2.48
CA TRP A 187 5.03 6.10 3.14
C TRP A 187 6.23 5.67 2.29
N GLN A 188 6.03 4.94 1.19
CA GLN A 188 7.11 4.62 0.27
C GLN A 188 7.62 5.87 -0.44
N VAL A 189 8.93 5.92 -0.65
CA VAL A 189 9.59 7.00 -1.42
C VAL A 189 8.99 7.13 -2.83
N LEU A 190 8.50 6.02 -3.39
CA LEU A 190 7.74 5.97 -4.64
C LEU A 190 6.54 5.03 -4.49
N GLU A 191 5.46 5.56 -3.92
CA GLU A 191 4.10 4.99 -4.03
C GLU A 191 3.74 4.77 -5.52
N ASP A 192 3.16 3.61 -5.84
CA ASP A 192 2.78 3.20 -7.19
C ASP A 192 1.31 2.74 -7.20
N THR A 193 0.64 2.79 -8.35
CA THR A 193 -0.72 2.25 -8.48
C THR A 193 -0.69 0.75 -8.78
N LYS A 194 -1.74 0.02 -8.42
CA LYS A 194 -1.82 -1.44 -8.67
C LYS A 194 -1.68 -1.80 -10.15
N GLU A 195 -2.17 -0.95 -11.04
CA GLU A 195 -2.08 -1.10 -12.49
C GLU A 195 -0.64 -0.90 -13.01
N SER A 196 0.03 0.13 -12.52
CA SER A 196 1.41 0.47 -12.89
C SER A 196 2.40 -0.54 -12.31
N TYR A 197 2.28 -0.86 -11.02
CA TYR A 197 3.07 -1.90 -10.36
C TYR A 197 2.92 -3.25 -11.06
N ALA A 198 1.70 -3.74 -11.28
CA ALA A 198 1.49 -5.06 -11.89
C ALA A 198 2.09 -5.15 -13.30
N LYS A 199 2.00 -4.06 -14.08
CA LYS A 199 2.63 -3.96 -15.40
C LYS A 199 4.15 -4.00 -15.29
N LYS A 200 4.75 -3.21 -14.40
CA LYS A 200 6.21 -3.17 -14.13
C LYS A 200 6.70 -4.54 -13.66
N ALA A 201 6.08 -5.12 -12.65
CA ALA A 201 6.41 -6.43 -12.07
C ALA A 201 6.36 -7.56 -13.12
N TYR A 202 5.32 -7.62 -13.94
CA TYR A 202 5.23 -8.64 -15.01
C TYR A 202 6.31 -8.46 -16.10
N GLN A 203 6.62 -7.23 -16.48
CA GLN A 203 7.70 -6.93 -17.44
C GLN A 203 9.09 -7.28 -16.88
N TRP A 204 9.37 -6.91 -15.64
CA TRP A 204 10.62 -7.22 -14.95
C TRP A 204 10.78 -8.73 -14.77
N ALA A 205 9.73 -9.42 -14.29
CA ALA A 205 9.72 -10.87 -14.14
C ALA A 205 10.09 -11.60 -15.44
N LYS A 206 9.63 -11.10 -16.60
CA LYS A 206 9.98 -11.68 -17.91
C LYS A 206 11.48 -11.58 -18.20
N ALA A 207 12.06 -10.39 -18.05
CA ALA A 207 13.48 -10.19 -18.32
C ALA A 207 14.38 -10.94 -17.32
N ILE A 208 14.02 -10.90 -16.03
CA ILE A 208 14.68 -11.65 -14.95
C ILE A 208 14.70 -13.15 -15.26
N LYS A 209 13.56 -13.72 -15.67
CA LYS A 209 13.45 -15.15 -16.03
C LYS A 209 14.17 -15.54 -17.33
N MET A 210 14.44 -14.59 -18.22
CA MET A 210 15.28 -14.82 -19.41
C MET A 210 16.77 -14.84 -19.06
N LEU A 211 17.19 -14.13 -18.00
CA LEU A 211 18.56 -14.16 -17.49
C LEU A 211 18.81 -15.40 -16.62
N ASP A 212 17.92 -15.66 -15.65
CA ASP A 212 17.94 -16.86 -14.79
C ASP A 212 16.51 -17.41 -14.60
N PRO A 213 16.14 -18.52 -15.27
CA PRO A 213 14.80 -19.10 -15.12
C PRO A 213 14.60 -19.82 -13.78
N SER A 214 15.66 -20.08 -13.00
CA SER A 214 15.62 -20.90 -11.77
C SER A 214 15.07 -20.15 -10.54
N VAL A 215 15.24 -18.82 -10.50
CA VAL A 215 14.82 -17.98 -9.37
C VAL A 215 13.33 -18.12 -9.05
N GLN A 216 12.95 -17.92 -7.79
CA GLN A 216 11.57 -17.89 -7.33
C GLN A 216 11.18 -16.43 -7.08
N LEU A 217 10.26 -15.91 -7.90
CA LEU A 217 9.82 -14.51 -7.82
C LEU A 217 8.61 -14.36 -6.91
N VAL A 218 8.68 -13.36 -6.03
CA VAL A 218 7.63 -12.94 -5.10
C VAL A 218 7.07 -11.59 -5.58
N LEU A 219 5.75 -11.52 -5.79
CA LEU A 219 5.05 -10.24 -6.00
C LEU A 219 4.90 -9.49 -4.68
N CYS A 220 4.86 -8.17 -4.72
CA CYS A 220 4.44 -7.33 -3.60
C CYS A 220 2.90 -7.31 -3.53
N GLY A 221 2.32 -7.93 -2.51
CA GLY A 221 0.90 -7.79 -2.14
C GLY A 221 0.69 -6.91 -0.92
N GLU A 222 -0.55 -6.67 -0.54
CA GLU A 222 -0.94 -5.86 0.63
C GLU A 222 -1.30 -6.77 1.81
N LYS A 223 -2.57 -6.83 2.26
CA LYS A 223 -2.96 -7.70 3.41
C LYS A 223 -3.54 -9.05 2.96
N GLY A 224 -3.56 -9.34 1.66
CA GLY A 224 -4.10 -10.58 1.09
C GLY A 224 -5.61 -10.58 0.84
N TYR A 225 -6.27 -9.44 1.03
CA TYR A 225 -7.71 -9.25 0.83
C TYR A 225 -8.08 -7.89 0.24
N ASP A 226 -7.09 -7.06 -0.11
CA ASP A 226 -7.30 -5.72 -0.66
C ASP A 226 -7.46 -5.78 -2.19
N GLU A 227 -8.00 -4.71 -2.80
CA GLU A 227 -8.16 -4.61 -4.27
C GLU A 227 -6.81 -4.69 -5.01
N TRP A 228 -5.74 -4.26 -4.35
CA TRP A 228 -4.35 -4.42 -4.79
C TRP A 228 -4.03 -5.89 -5.07
N ASP A 229 -4.31 -6.78 -4.12
CA ASP A 229 -4.00 -8.21 -4.21
C ASP A 229 -4.74 -8.88 -5.37
N GLU A 230 -6.05 -8.63 -5.50
CA GLU A 230 -6.85 -9.18 -6.61
C GLU A 230 -6.25 -8.75 -7.95
N TYR A 231 -6.00 -7.45 -8.13
CA TYR A 231 -5.54 -6.90 -9.40
C TYR A 231 -4.15 -7.45 -9.77
N VAL A 232 -3.21 -7.39 -8.83
CA VAL A 232 -1.81 -7.80 -9.03
C VAL A 232 -1.73 -9.30 -9.35
N LEU A 233 -2.45 -10.15 -8.60
CA LEU A 233 -2.53 -11.59 -8.88
C LEU A 233 -3.14 -11.87 -10.26
N LYS A 234 -4.29 -11.27 -10.57
CA LYS A 234 -5.00 -11.45 -11.84
C LYS A 234 -4.20 -10.94 -13.03
N TYR A 235 -3.39 -9.89 -12.86
CA TYR A 235 -2.55 -9.37 -13.93
C TYR A 235 -1.27 -10.19 -14.13
N CYS A 236 -0.63 -10.67 -13.06
CA CYS A 236 0.69 -11.31 -13.15
C CYS A 236 0.64 -12.84 -13.30
N LEU A 237 -0.41 -13.52 -12.83
CA LEU A 237 -0.54 -14.98 -12.93
C LEU A 237 -1.12 -15.43 -14.28
N LYS A 238 -0.39 -15.18 -15.37
CA LYS A 238 -0.75 -15.55 -16.76
C LYS A 238 0.18 -16.63 -17.34
N PRO A 239 -0.28 -17.44 -18.32
CA PRO A 239 0.60 -18.32 -19.10
C PRO A 239 1.68 -17.49 -19.83
N HIS A 240 2.90 -18.02 -19.96
CA HIS A 240 4.02 -17.27 -20.53
C HIS A 240 4.47 -17.81 -21.89
N ILE A 241 4.11 -17.13 -22.97
CA ILE A 241 4.22 -17.62 -24.36
C ILE A 241 5.69 -17.72 -24.88
N SER A 242 6.72 -17.38 -24.10
CA SER A 242 8.12 -17.39 -24.57
C SER A 242 8.88 -18.67 -24.20
N GLU A 243 9.31 -19.42 -25.21
CA GLU A 243 10.17 -20.62 -25.08
C GLU A 243 11.48 -20.36 -24.32
N LEU A 244 11.99 -19.12 -24.36
CA LEU A 244 13.23 -18.70 -23.69
C LEU A 244 13.10 -18.58 -22.16
N GLY A 245 11.88 -18.61 -21.61
CA GLY A 245 11.60 -18.43 -20.18
C GLY A 245 11.27 -19.72 -19.40
N GLY A 246 11.21 -20.88 -20.07
CA GLY A 246 10.83 -22.17 -19.48
C GLY A 246 9.53 -22.75 -20.04
N ASP A 247 8.77 -23.46 -19.20
CA ASP A 247 7.48 -24.05 -19.58
C ASP A 247 6.45 -22.96 -19.92
N ILE A 248 6.02 -22.94 -21.18
CA ILE A 248 5.13 -21.92 -21.74
C ILE A 248 3.77 -21.79 -21.02
N ASN A 249 3.39 -22.80 -20.24
CA ASN A 249 2.12 -22.83 -19.52
C ASN A 249 2.23 -22.27 -18.09
N LYS A 250 3.44 -22.05 -17.58
CA LYS A 250 3.69 -21.67 -16.18
C LYS A 250 3.80 -20.15 -16.00
N PRO A 251 3.11 -19.55 -15.00
CA PRO A 251 3.37 -18.17 -14.62
C PRO A 251 4.81 -17.95 -14.15
N LEU A 252 5.34 -16.76 -14.47
CA LEU A 252 6.71 -16.36 -14.07
C LEU A 252 6.86 -16.21 -12.55
N ILE A 253 5.74 -15.98 -11.86
CA ILE A 253 5.63 -15.75 -10.42
C ILE A 253 5.49 -17.06 -9.65
N SER A 254 6.18 -17.14 -8.51
CA SER A 254 6.19 -18.31 -7.64
C SER A 254 5.38 -18.07 -6.36
N MET A 255 5.41 -16.85 -5.81
CA MET A 255 4.68 -16.48 -4.60
C MET A 255 4.12 -15.05 -4.69
N HIS A 256 3.16 -14.73 -3.82
CA HIS A 256 2.61 -13.39 -3.63
C HIS A 256 2.79 -12.99 -2.16
N SER A 257 3.36 -11.83 -1.90
CA SER A 257 3.61 -11.38 -0.54
C SER A 257 2.34 -10.85 0.12
N ILE A 258 2.26 -10.95 1.45
CA ILE A 258 1.29 -10.20 2.26
C ILE A 258 1.95 -9.77 3.57
N HIS A 259 1.56 -8.61 4.09
CA HIS A 259 2.19 -7.97 5.24
C HIS A 259 1.13 -7.59 6.28
N ALA A 260 1.40 -7.84 7.57
CA ALA A 260 0.57 -7.33 8.66
C ALA A 260 1.30 -7.37 10.01
N TYR A 261 1.17 -6.29 10.76
CA TYR A 261 1.62 -6.17 12.13
C TYR A 261 0.42 -6.02 13.07
N THR A 262 0.49 -6.60 14.27
CA THR A 262 -0.64 -6.62 15.21
C THR A 262 -0.22 -6.26 16.63
N ARG A 263 -0.87 -5.26 17.24
CA ARG A 263 -0.82 -5.10 18.71
C ARG A 263 -2.16 -4.63 19.25
N GLY A 264 -2.71 -5.37 20.20
CA GLY A 264 -3.95 -5.01 20.89
C GLY A 264 -3.68 -4.21 22.16
N ALA A 265 -4.57 -3.27 22.49
CA ALA A 265 -4.45 -2.45 23.70
C ALA A 265 -4.58 -3.25 25.01
N THR A 266 -5.30 -4.38 24.98
CA THR A 266 -5.44 -5.32 26.10
C THR A 266 -4.83 -6.69 25.77
N HIS A 267 -4.60 -7.54 26.78
CA HIS A 267 -4.01 -8.86 26.57
C HIS A 267 -4.79 -9.72 25.56
N ASN A 268 -6.11 -9.85 25.77
CA ASN A 268 -6.95 -10.70 24.92
C ASN A 268 -7.06 -10.15 23.50
N MET A 269 -7.14 -8.82 23.32
CA MET A 269 -7.03 -8.19 22.00
C MET A 269 -5.70 -8.56 21.33
N ASN A 270 -4.58 -8.42 22.05
CA ASN A 270 -3.24 -8.69 21.51
C ASN A 270 -3.03 -10.16 21.13
N ALA A 271 -3.48 -11.08 21.98
CA ALA A 271 -3.33 -12.51 21.76
C ALA A 271 -4.27 -13.06 20.68
N THR A 272 -5.44 -12.43 20.45
CA THR A 272 -6.35 -12.81 19.36
C THR A 272 -6.09 -12.09 18.03
N ALA A 273 -5.44 -10.93 18.05
CA ALA A 273 -5.12 -10.16 16.85
C ALA A 273 -4.48 -10.97 15.69
N PRO A 274 -3.54 -11.90 15.92
CA PRO A 274 -2.94 -12.73 14.87
C PRO A 274 -3.92 -13.59 14.08
N ARG A 275 -5.14 -13.83 14.60
CA ARG A 275 -6.21 -14.56 13.89
C ARG A 275 -6.64 -13.85 12.59
N ASN A 276 -6.37 -12.54 12.46
CA ASN A 276 -6.56 -11.80 11.21
C ASN A 276 -5.79 -12.45 10.04
N ALA A 277 -4.55 -12.88 10.29
CA ALA A 277 -3.68 -13.48 9.28
C ALA A 277 -4.23 -14.81 8.76
N GLU A 278 -4.93 -15.58 9.61
CA GLU A 278 -5.56 -16.83 9.20
C GLU A 278 -6.65 -16.60 8.16
N ARG A 279 -7.44 -15.53 8.32
CA ARG A 279 -8.45 -15.12 7.34
C ARG A 279 -7.81 -14.51 6.09
N ALA A 280 -6.78 -13.66 6.25
CA ALA A 280 -6.01 -13.06 5.17
C ALA A 280 -5.39 -14.10 4.22
N ILE A 281 -4.68 -15.09 4.76
CA ILE A 281 -4.07 -16.18 3.96
C ILE A 281 -5.13 -16.97 3.19
N GLN A 282 -6.29 -17.23 3.79
CA GLN A 282 -7.40 -17.94 3.13
C GLN A 282 -8.02 -17.14 1.99
N ILE A 283 -8.17 -15.82 2.15
CA ILE A 283 -8.66 -14.93 1.09
C ILE A 283 -7.60 -14.84 -0.02
N CYS A 284 -6.33 -14.59 0.31
CA CYS A 284 -5.25 -14.50 -0.66
C CYS A 284 -5.09 -15.80 -1.48
N ALA A 285 -5.21 -16.97 -0.84
CA ALA A 285 -5.22 -18.26 -1.54
C ALA A 285 -6.41 -18.38 -2.51
N SER A 286 -7.58 -17.86 -2.13
CA SER A 286 -8.76 -17.80 -2.98
C SER A 286 -8.60 -16.81 -4.15
N LEU A 287 -7.90 -15.69 -3.95
CA LEU A 287 -7.54 -14.74 -5.01
C LEU A 287 -6.51 -15.34 -5.99
N ILE A 288 -5.55 -16.14 -5.49
CA ILE A 288 -4.64 -16.93 -6.33
C ILE A 288 -5.42 -17.92 -7.19
N ASP A 289 -6.38 -18.66 -6.62
CA ASP A 289 -7.24 -19.59 -7.37
C ASP A 289 -8.13 -18.85 -8.38
N TYR A 290 -8.73 -17.70 -8.00
CA TYR A 290 -9.50 -16.84 -8.90
C TYR A 290 -8.67 -16.35 -10.10
N ALA A 291 -7.45 -15.86 -9.87
CA ALA A 291 -6.54 -15.44 -10.92
C ALA A 291 -6.15 -16.60 -11.85
N ARG A 292 -5.87 -17.79 -11.28
CA ARG A 292 -5.53 -19.00 -12.04
C ARG A 292 -6.69 -19.49 -12.92
N ILE A 293 -7.91 -19.48 -12.40
CA ILE A 293 -9.13 -19.82 -13.15
C ILE A 293 -9.34 -18.81 -14.29
N THR A 294 -9.31 -17.51 -13.97
CA THR A 294 -9.55 -16.44 -14.96
C THR A 294 -8.52 -16.45 -16.10
N ASN A 295 -7.25 -16.75 -15.79
CA ASN A 295 -6.17 -16.82 -16.77
C ASN A 295 -5.94 -18.23 -17.37
N ASN A 296 -6.84 -19.18 -17.12
CA ASN A 296 -6.81 -20.55 -17.64
C ASN A 296 -5.48 -21.31 -17.36
N ILE A 297 -4.92 -21.13 -16.15
CA ILE A 297 -3.67 -21.81 -15.75
C ILE A 297 -3.91 -23.32 -15.59
N PRO A 298 -3.17 -24.20 -16.30
CA PRO A 298 -3.39 -25.65 -16.21
C PRO A 298 -3.16 -26.23 -14.82
N SER A 299 -3.91 -27.28 -14.48
CA SER A 299 -3.79 -28.00 -13.20
C SER A 299 -2.46 -28.74 -13.01
N SER A 300 -1.69 -28.96 -14.08
CA SER A 300 -0.31 -29.46 -14.03
C SER A 300 0.69 -28.44 -13.47
N VAL A 301 0.37 -27.15 -13.53
CA VAL A 301 1.22 -26.08 -13.00
C VAL A 301 1.02 -25.97 -11.49
N PRO A 302 2.07 -26.09 -10.66
CA PRO A 302 1.96 -25.91 -9.21
C PRO A 302 1.27 -24.60 -8.82
N GLN A 303 0.50 -24.62 -7.73
CA GLN A 303 -0.17 -23.44 -7.20
C GLN A 303 0.88 -22.47 -6.62
N GLN A 304 0.73 -21.18 -6.92
CA GLN A 304 1.49 -20.12 -6.27
C GLN A 304 1.16 -20.09 -4.77
N GLN A 305 2.17 -19.80 -3.95
CA GLN A 305 2.00 -19.78 -2.49
C GLN A 305 2.00 -18.35 -1.92
N VAL A 306 1.43 -18.19 -0.74
CA VAL A 306 1.50 -16.94 0.03
C VAL A 306 2.88 -16.82 0.68
N CYS A 307 3.47 -15.63 0.65
CA CYS A 307 4.73 -15.29 1.29
C CYS A 307 4.45 -14.22 2.36
N PHE A 308 4.38 -14.59 3.64
CA PHE A 308 4.11 -13.64 4.72
C PHE A 308 5.42 -12.99 5.19
N ASP A 309 6.08 -12.23 4.33
CA ASP A 309 7.47 -11.79 4.52
C ASP A 309 7.64 -10.55 5.42
N GLU A 310 6.53 -9.99 5.92
CA GLU A 310 6.54 -9.10 7.07
C GLU A 310 5.39 -9.42 8.05
N TRP A 311 5.76 -9.96 9.22
CA TRP A 311 4.84 -10.14 10.35
C TRP A 311 5.56 -9.97 11.69
N ASN A 312 4.89 -9.30 12.64
CA ASN A 312 5.22 -9.35 14.07
C ASN A 312 4.13 -8.68 14.92
N ALA A 313 4.36 -8.59 16.24
CA ALA A 313 3.76 -7.54 17.05
C ALA A 313 4.54 -6.22 16.93
N TRP A 314 3.85 -5.11 16.68
CA TRP A 314 4.43 -3.76 16.61
C TRP A 314 3.41 -2.72 17.09
N ASP A 315 3.87 -1.75 17.87
CA ASP A 315 3.19 -0.48 18.13
C ASP A 315 3.93 0.66 17.41
N PRO A 316 3.50 1.07 16.20
CA PRO A 316 4.16 2.15 15.47
C PRO A 316 4.01 3.53 16.15
N LYS A 317 3.11 3.69 17.14
CA LYS A 317 2.95 4.94 17.89
C LYS A 317 3.89 5.02 19.08
N ALA A 318 4.11 3.89 19.77
CA ALA A 318 5.03 3.82 20.90
C ALA A 318 6.49 3.57 20.47
N TRP A 319 6.70 2.98 19.29
CA TRP A 319 8.01 2.64 18.74
C TRP A 319 8.05 2.99 17.24
N PRO A 320 8.20 4.30 16.89
CA PRO A 320 8.28 4.75 15.50
C PRO A 320 9.46 4.15 14.75
N GLY A 321 9.31 3.98 13.44
CA GLY A 321 10.32 3.32 12.60
C GLY A 321 11.58 4.17 12.39
N GLU A 322 11.37 5.47 12.23
CA GLU A 322 12.38 6.53 12.13
C GLU A 322 13.19 6.72 13.42
N GLU A 323 12.70 6.25 14.57
CA GLU A 323 13.43 6.17 15.83
C GLU A 323 14.13 4.81 16.04
N GLY A 324 14.04 3.91 15.05
CA GLY A 324 14.68 2.60 15.02
C GLY A 324 13.87 1.46 15.66
N ALA A 325 12.64 1.72 16.12
CA ALA A 325 11.66 0.72 16.57
C ALA A 325 12.21 -0.45 17.42
N GLU A 326 13.07 -0.19 18.41
CA GLU A 326 13.62 -1.21 19.33
C GLU A 326 12.61 -1.62 20.42
N GLN A 327 11.45 -2.11 19.97
CA GLN A 327 10.32 -2.44 20.82
C GLN A 327 10.64 -3.52 21.86
N ILE A 328 10.30 -3.23 23.12
CA ILE A 328 10.40 -4.19 24.22
C ILE A 328 9.12 -5.04 24.27
N TYR A 329 9.28 -6.36 24.24
CA TYR A 329 8.16 -7.32 24.22
C TYR A 329 7.86 -7.91 25.61
N ASP A 330 6.56 -8.03 25.91
CA ASP A 330 6.05 -8.64 27.13
C ASP A 330 5.50 -10.07 26.90
N LEU A 331 4.96 -10.73 27.92
CA LEU A 331 4.38 -12.07 27.81
C LEU A 331 3.15 -12.07 26.88
N SER A 332 2.33 -11.01 26.90
CA SER A 332 1.20 -10.85 25.99
C SER A 332 1.63 -10.93 24.53
N ASP A 333 2.81 -10.39 24.22
CA ASP A 333 3.39 -10.43 22.89
C ASP A 333 3.94 -11.80 22.52
N ALA A 334 4.56 -12.50 23.48
CA ALA A 334 5.00 -13.88 23.30
C ALA A 334 3.82 -14.82 22.97
N LEU A 335 2.66 -14.62 23.61
CA LEU A 335 1.46 -15.39 23.27
C LEU A 335 0.91 -15.01 21.88
N ALA A 336 0.89 -13.73 21.52
CA ALA A 336 0.50 -13.29 20.17
C ALA A 336 1.40 -13.91 19.09
N VAL A 337 2.72 -13.89 19.27
CA VAL A 337 3.68 -14.54 18.37
C VAL A 337 3.48 -16.06 18.32
N ALA A 338 3.11 -16.72 19.43
CA ALA A 338 2.75 -18.14 19.41
C ALA A 338 1.46 -18.41 18.61
N VAL A 339 0.46 -17.51 18.65
CA VAL A 339 -0.76 -17.62 17.81
C VAL A 339 -0.43 -17.38 16.33
N TRP A 340 0.40 -16.39 15.99
CA TRP A 340 0.94 -16.21 14.62
C TRP A 340 1.56 -17.50 14.06
N LEU A 341 2.44 -18.13 14.83
CA LEU A 341 3.12 -19.36 14.42
C LEU A 341 2.15 -20.55 14.31
N ASN A 342 1.16 -20.64 15.19
CA ASN A 342 0.05 -21.60 15.08
C ASN A 342 -0.78 -21.38 13.79
N VAL A 343 -1.06 -20.12 13.41
CA VAL A 343 -1.74 -19.76 12.16
C VAL A 343 -0.95 -20.28 10.96
N PHE A 344 0.36 -20.02 10.87
CA PHE A 344 1.18 -20.50 9.76
C PHE A 344 1.24 -22.04 9.67
N VAL A 345 1.31 -22.74 10.82
CA VAL A 345 1.26 -24.22 10.84
C VAL A 345 -0.10 -24.75 10.35
N ARG A 346 -1.22 -24.12 10.74
CA ARG A 346 -2.56 -24.48 10.23
C ARG A 346 -2.66 -24.21 8.73
N GLN A 347 -2.28 -23.01 8.30
CA GLN A 347 -2.37 -22.54 6.91
C GLN A 347 -1.22 -23.00 6.00
N SER A 348 -0.38 -23.95 6.45
CA SER A 348 0.79 -24.47 5.72
C SER A 348 0.51 -25.09 4.34
N LYS A 349 -0.76 -25.36 3.99
CA LYS A 349 -1.17 -25.68 2.62
C LYS A 349 -0.94 -24.50 1.65
N TYR A 350 -1.14 -23.28 2.14
CA TYR A 350 -1.15 -22.05 1.33
C TYR A 350 0.13 -21.22 1.49
N VAL A 351 0.74 -21.22 2.70
CA VAL A 351 1.94 -20.44 2.98
C VAL A 351 3.20 -21.18 2.53
N GLY A 352 3.98 -20.55 1.65
CA GLY A 352 5.25 -21.04 1.14
C GLY A 352 6.47 -20.46 1.87
N MET A 353 6.32 -19.30 2.49
CA MET A 353 7.37 -18.59 3.23
C MET A 353 6.73 -17.62 4.21
N ALA A 354 7.39 -17.33 5.33
CA ALA A 354 7.05 -16.24 6.22
C ALA A 354 8.32 -15.74 6.94
N ASN A 355 8.46 -14.44 7.14
CA ASN A 355 9.67 -13.83 7.68
C ASN A 355 9.32 -12.90 8.85
N ILE A 356 9.82 -13.20 10.05
CA ILE A 356 9.57 -12.34 11.21
C ILE A 356 10.30 -11.02 11.03
N ALA A 357 9.57 -9.92 11.17
CA ALA A 357 10.04 -8.56 11.02
C ALA A 357 10.35 -7.95 12.41
N GLN A 358 11.61 -7.81 12.85
CA GLN A 358 12.86 -8.21 12.19
C GLN A 358 13.75 -9.07 13.10
N SER A 359 14.94 -9.46 12.63
CA SER A 359 15.77 -10.48 13.29
C SER A 359 16.76 -9.94 14.31
N ALA A 360 17.09 -8.63 14.29
CA ALA A 360 18.01 -8.00 15.24
C ALA A 360 17.58 -6.57 15.60
N ASN A 361 17.56 -6.24 16.90
CA ASN A 361 17.24 -4.92 17.49
C ASN A 361 15.84 -4.37 17.12
N VAL A 362 15.66 -3.94 15.88
CA VAL A 362 14.40 -3.44 15.30
C VAL A 362 13.34 -4.54 15.38
N LEU A 363 12.23 -4.28 16.07
CA LEU A 363 11.07 -5.18 16.18
C LEU A 363 11.47 -6.64 16.42
N SER A 364 12.45 -6.88 17.29
CA SER A 364 13.23 -8.11 17.24
C SER A 364 13.04 -9.04 18.44
N PRO A 365 13.07 -10.38 18.25
CA PRO A 365 13.24 -11.30 19.36
C PRO A 365 14.59 -11.15 20.09
N ILE A 366 15.54 -10.39 19.53
CA ILE A 366 16.90 -10.22 20.06
C ILE A 366 17.28 -8.75 20.13
N ILE A 367 17.56 -8.25 21.34
CA ILE A 367 18.22 -6.95 21.54
C ILE A 367 19.70 -7.18 21.82
N THR A 368 20.56 -6.46 21.11
CA THR A 368 22.01 -6.49 21.26
C THR A 368 22.50 -5.28 22.06
N HIS A 369 23.47 -5.54 22.93
CA HIS A 369 24.21 -4.54 23.71
C HIS A 369 25.70 -4.64 23.39
N LYS A 370 26.50 -3.71 23.92
CA LYS A 370 27.95 -3.68 23.75
C LYS A 370 28.66 -4.94 24.28
N ASP A 371 28.11 -5.55 25.32
CA ASP A 371 28.71 -6.65 26.10
C ASP A 371 27.89 -7.95 26.09
N GLY A 372 26.86 -8.05 25.23
CA GLY A 372 26.06 -9.26 25.05
C GLY A 372 24.77 -9.03 24.28
N LEU A 373 23.80 -9.90 24.45
CA LEU A 373 22.45 -9.80 23.90
C LEU A 373 21.38 -10.31 24.89
N VAL A 374 20.14 -9.89 24.69
CA VAL A 374 18.95 -10.31 25.43
C VAL A 374 18.00 -11.02 24.48
N LYS A 375 17.52 -12.19 24.89
CA LYS A 375 16.42 -12.92 24.25
C LYS A 375 15.10 -12.38 24.80
N GLN A 376 14.38 -11.59 23.99
CA GLN A 376 13.09 -11.01 24.34
C GLN A 376 12.03 -12.10 24.57
N SER A 377 10.87 -11.75 25.14
CA SER A 377 9.80 -12.72 25.44
C SER A 377 9.37 -13.55 24.21
N ILE A 378 9.30 -12.90 23.03
CA ILE A 378 8.91 -13.51 21.75
C ILE A 378 9.94 -14.49 21.17
N TRP A 379 11.19 -14.52 21.68
CA TRP A 379 12.20 -15.49 21.27
C TRP A 379 11.78 -16.93 21.55
N HIS A 380 11.25 -17.19 22.74
CA HIS A 380 10.96 -18.55 23.21
C HIS A 380 9.92 -19.30 22.36
N PRO A 381 8.74 -18.72 22.00
CA PRO A 381 7.81 -19.37 21.09
C PRO A 381 8.42 -19.55 19.69
N LEU A 382 9.06 -18.52 19.14
CA LEU A 382 9.70 -18.59 17.81
C LEU A 382 10.74 -19.73 17.74
N TRP A 383 11.60 -19.86 18.76
CA TRP A 383 12.59 -20.92 18.84
C TRP A 383 11.96 -22.32 18.95
N LEU A 384 10.92 -22.49 19.76
CA LEU A 384 10.22 -23.77 19.93
C LEU A 384 9.53 -24.23 18.63
N PHE A 385 8.83 -23.33 17.95
CA PHE A 385 8.20 -23.64 16.67
C PHE A 385 9.24 -23.96 15.60
N SER A 386 10.26 -23.11 15.44
CA SER A 386 11.32 -23.33 14.45
C SER A 386 12.16 -24.59 14.73
N ASN A 387 12.25 -25.09 15.97
CA ASN A 387 12.97 -26.33 16.25
C ASN A 387 12.10 -27.59 16.14
N TYR A 388 10.80 -27.51 16.42
CA TYR A 388 9.98 -28.71 16.66
C TYR A 388 8.68 -28.80 15.85
N MET A 389 8.15 -27.69 15.32
CA MET A 389 6.88 -27.66 14.56
C MET A 389 7.11 -27.85 13.05
N ARG A 390 8.10 -28.66 12.69
CA ARG A 390 8.44 -29.06 11.31
C ARG A 390 7.92 -30.47 11.02
N GLY A 391 7.48 -30.74 9.79
CA GLY A 391 6.90 -32.03 9.43
C GLY A 391 5.60 -31.87 8.66
N HIS A 392 4.59 -32.67 8.99
CA HIS A 392 3.24 -32.55 8.43
C HIS A 392 2.29 -32.01 9.50
N THR A 393 1.50 -30.99 9.17
CA THR A 393 0.37 -30.60 10.02
C THR A 393 -0.67 -31.72 9.99
N VAL A 394 -1.24 -32.04 11.15
CA VAL A 394 -2.22 -33.14 11.30
C VAL A 394 -3.54 -32.62 11.84
N ALA A 395 -4.60 -33.43 11.69
CA ALA A 395 -5.93 -33.06 12.18
C ALA A 395 -5.97 -33.00 13.71
N ALA A 396 -6.42 -31.86 14.23
CA ALA A 396 -6.77 -31.64 15.63
C ALA A 396 -8.21 -31.09 15.74
N HIS A 397 -8.86 -31.30 16.87
CA HIS A 397 -10.13 -30.66 17.21
C HIS A 397 -10.08 -30.11 18.63
N VAL A 398 -10.56 -28.88 18.83
CA VAL A 398 -10.59 -28.17 20.11
C VAL A 398 -12.03 -27.89 20.51
N CYS A 399 -12.40 -28.24 21.75
CA CYS A 399 -13.64 -27.81 22.38
C CYS A 399 -13.30 -26.94 23.59
N CYS A 400 -13.63 -25.65 23.54
CA CYS A 400 -13.53 -24.73 24.66
C CYS A 400 -14.47 -23.53 24.46
N GLY A 401 -14.54 -22.62 25.44
CA GLY A 401 -15.11 -21.30 25.21
C GLY A 401 -14.25 -20.44 24.26
N GLU A 402 -14.70 -19.22 24.00
CA GLU A 402 -13.99 -18.26 23.16
C GLU A 402 -13.96 -16.89 23.84
N TYR A 403 -12.98 -16.06 23.47
CA TYR A 403 -12.99 -14.65 23.81
C TYR A 403 -14.08 -13.92 23.01
N GLU A 404 -15.06 -13.36 23.70
CA GLU A 404 -16.20 -12.66 23.08
C GLU A 404 -16.05 -11.13 22.97
N GLY A 405 -14.99 -10.54 23.54
CA GLY A 405 -14.76 -9.09 23.56
C GLY A 405 -14.19 -8.51 22.27
N ASP A 406 -13.81 -7.24 22.33
CA ASP A 406 -13.25 -6.50 21.20
C ASP A 406 -11.95 -7.13 20.67
N THR A 407 -11.76 -7.12 19.36
CA THR A 407 -10.54 -7.64 18.70
C THR A 407 -9.81 -6.52 17.98
N GLU A 408 -8.52 -6.71 17.70
CA GLU A 408 -7.74 -5.82 16.83
C GLU A 408 -7.18 -6.62 15.65
N PRO A 409 -7.54 -6.35 14.39
CA PRO A 409 -8.60 -5.46 13.95
C PRO A 409 -10.00 -5.86 14.45
N ALA A 410 -10.90 -4.88 14.56
CA ALA A 410 -12.27 -5.09 15.03
C ALA A 410 -13.08 -6.11 14.20
N TRP A 411 -12.74 -6.28 12.91
CA TRP A 411 -13.44 -7.23 12.03
C TRP A 411 -13.16 -8.70 12.38
N VAL A 412 -12.06 -9.01 13.09
CA VAL A 412 -11.68 -10.39 13.44
C VAL A 412 -12.83 -11.08 14.19
N ARG A 413 -13.46 -10.39 15.15
CA ARG A 413 -14.59 -10.91 15.94
C ARG A 413 -15.77 -11.41 15.10
N GLY A 414 -16.02 -10.81 13.92
CA GLY A 414 -17.10 -11.21 13.02
C GLY A 414 -16.68 -12.19 11.91
N ALA A 415 -15.37 -12.34 11.66
CA ALA A 415 -14.85 -13.07 10.51
C ALA A 415 -14.21 -14.43 10.86
N ILE A 416 -13.78 -14.65 12.10
CA ILE A 416 -13.11 -15.89 12.51
C ILE A 416 -13.24 -16.12 14.03
N GLU A 417 -13.34 -17.38 14.44
CA GLU A 417 -13.41 -17.77 15.85
C GLU A 417 -12.15 -17.40 16.65
N THR A 418 -12.34 -17.10 17.95
CA THR A 418 -11.32 -16.62 18.89
C THR A 418 -11.24 -17.52 20.14
N PRO A 419 -10.93 -18.82 20.00
CA PRO A 419 -10.97 -19.79 21.10
C PRO A 419 -10.01 -19.42 22.24
N TRP A 420 -10.38 -19.72 23.49
CA TRP A 420 -9.48 -19.54 24.65
C TRP A 420 -8.20 -20.39 24.55
N LEU A 421 -8.25 -21.49 23.79
CA LEU A 421 -7.12 -22.36 23.47
C LEU A 421 -6.88 -22.34 21.96
N ASP A 422 -5.89 -21.57 21.48
CA ASP A 422 -5.47 -21.62 20.08
C ASP A 422 -4.45 -22.75 19.88
N VAL A 423 -4.70 -23.61 18.88
CA VAL A 423 -4.01 -24.91 18.75
C VAL A 423 -3.54 -25.20 17.33
N SER A 424 -2.30 -25.69 17.21
CA SER A 424 -1.81 -26.38 16.01
C SER A 424 -1.06 -27.66 16.39
N SER A 425 -0.93 -28.59 15.44
CA SER A 425 -0.32 -29.90 15.73
C SER A 425 0.41 -30.50 14.54
N VAL A 426 1.58 -31.07 14.80
CA VAL A 426 2.54 -31.49 13.76
C VAL A 426 3.11 -32.85 14.07
N LEU A 427 3.05 -33.76 13.10
CA LEU A 427 3.86 -34.97 13.10
C LEU A 427 5.19 -34.67 12.38
N ALA A 428 6.27 -34.64 13.15
CA ALA A 428 7.63 -34.53 12.63
C ALA A 428 8.04 -35.79 11.85
N ASP A 429 9.00 -35.63 10.94
CA ASP A 429 9.43 -36.71 10.05
C ASP A 429 10.14 -37.86 10.82
N ASP A 430 10.60 -37.60 12.04
CA ASP A 430 11.18 -38.59 12.98
C ASP A 430 10.13 -39.34 13.83
N GLY A 431 8.83 -39.17 13.52
CA GLY A 431 7.70 -39.78 14.21
C GLY A 431 7.33 -39.13 15.55
N THR A 432 7.94 -38.00 15.92
CA THR A 432 7.51 -37.21 17.08
C THR A 432 6.23 -36.46 16.75
N MET A 433 5.23 -36.59 17.61
CA MET A 433 4.04 -35.77 17.59
C MET A 433 4.29 -34.54 18.47
N ASN A 434 3.95 -33.36 17.95
CA ASN A 434 4.08 -32.08 18.64
C ASN A 434 2.71 -31.39 18.64
N LEU A 435 2.26 -30.92 19.81
CA LEU A 435 0.99 -30.22 20.00
C LEU A 435 1.27 -28.87 20.66
N ALA A 436 1.07 -27.79 19.91
CA ALA A 436 1.22 -26.41 20.36
C ALA A 436 -0.13 -25.87 20.82
N VAL A 437 -0.21 -25.42 22.07
CA VAL A 437 -1.43 -24.86 22.68
C VAL A 437 -1.08 -23.52 23.32
N VAL A 438 -1.78 -22.46 22.92
CA VAL A 438 -1.73 -21.15 23.57
C VAL A 438 -3.01 -20.99 24.38
N ASN A 439 -2.89 -20.89 25.70
CA ASN A 439 -3.97 -20.43 26.56
C ASN A 439 -3.89 -18.90 26.64
N ILE A 440 -4.75 -18.23 25.88
CA ILE A 440 -4.81 -16.76 25.81
C ILE A 440 -5.56 -16.15 27.00
N HIS A 441 -6.17 -16.96 27.87
CA HIS A 441 -6.96 -16.43 28.97
C HIS A 441 -6.05 -15.89 30.07
N GLU A 442 -6.22 -14.61 30.43
CA GLU A 442 -5.35 -13.91 31.39
C GLU A 442 -5.33 -14.53 32.80
N SER A 443 -6.47 -15.01 33.32
CA SER A 443 -6.63 -15.43 34.71
C SER A 443 -7.00 -16.91 34.94
N THR A 444 -7.35 -17.67 33.90
CA THR A 444 -7.94 -19.03 34.03
C THR A 444 -7.06 -20.13 33.45
N ASP A 445 -6.77 -21.15 34.26
CA ASP A 445 -6.12 -22.39 33.82
C ASP A 445 -7.16 -23.34 33.21
N PHE A 446 -6.86 -23.97 32.06
CA PHE A 446 -7.74 -24.96 31.45
C PHE A 446 -7.24 -26.38 31.72
N THR A 447 -8.03 -27.16 32.46
CA THR A 447 -7.80 -28.61 32.65
C THR A 447 -8.53 -29.39 31.56
N VAL A 448 -7.77 -29.85 30.57
CA VAL A 448 -8.24 -30.34 29.28
C VAL A 448 -8.19 -31.86 29.22
N ASP A 449 -9.25 -32.47 28.67
CA ASP A 449 -9.24 -33.87 28.26
C ASP A 449 -8.47 -34.02 26.93
N LEU A 450 -7.30 -34.67 26.97
CA LEU A 450 -6.39 -34.81 25.82
C LEU A 450 -6.49 -36.22 25.22
N SER A 451 -7.04 -36.31 24.01
CA SER A 451 -7.14 -37.57 23.26
C SER A 451 -6.18 -37.62 22.07
N GLY A 452 -5.61 -38.81 21.82
CA GLY A 452 -4.57 -39.03 20.80
C GLY A 452 -3.13 -38.97 21.31
N VAL A 453 -2.93 -38.45 22.53
CA VAL A 453 -1.72 -38.70 23.32
C VAL A 453 -1.68 -40.19 23.70
N LYS A 454 -0.47 -40.77 23.79
CA LYS A 454 -0.28 -42.12 24.32
C LYS A 454 0.38 -42.05 25.69
N GLU A 455 0.00 -42.96 26.59
CA GLU A 455 0.71 -43.16 27.84
C GLU A 455 2.20 -43.40 27.59
N GLY A 456 3.05 -42.70 28.32
CA GLY A 456 4.49 -42.66 28.11
C GLY A 456 5.07 -41.27 28.40
N ALA A 457 6.38 -41.11 28.22
CA ALA A 457 7.01 -39.80 28.44
C ALA A 457 6.55 -38.79 27.38
N VAL A 458 5.79 -37.79 27.83
CA VAL A 458 5.47 -36.56 27.10
C VAL A 458 6.40 -35.47 27.63
N GLU A 459 7.24 -34.92 26.75
CA GLU A 459 8.05 -33.73 27.03
C GLU A 459 7.12 -32.51 26.99
N VAL A 460 7.19 -31.68 28.03
CA VAL A 460 6.34 -30.49 28.21
C VAL A 460 7.24 -29.27 28.20
N ASN A 461 7.06 -28.38 27.23
CA ASN A 461 7.78 -27.10 27.17
C ASN A 461 6.78 -25.96 27.34
N THR A 462 6.90 -25.18 28.40
CA THR A 462 5.97 -24.08 28.72
C THR A 462 6.71 -22.74 28.76
N VAL A 463 6.18 -21.76 28.04
CA VAL A 463 6.55 -20.35 28.08
C VAL A 463 5.47 -19.59 28.85
N THR A 464 5.87 -18.96 29.96
CA THR A 464 4.97 -18.18 30.83
C THR A 464 5.78 -17.22 31.71
N GLY A 465 5.09 -16.39 32.50
CA GLY A 465 5.66 -15.41 33.42
C GLY A 465 4.70 -15.11 34.57
N ASN A 466 5.05 -14.17 35.45
CA ASN A 466 4.23 -13.87 36.64
C ASN A 466 2.91 -13.16 36.32
N ASN A 467 2.84 -12.48 35.16
CA ASN A 467 1.66 -11.85 34.59
C ASN A 467 1.90 -11.54 33.10
N VAL A 468 0.87 -11.10 32.40
CA VAL A 468 0.90 -10.77 30.95
C VAL A 468 1.84 -9.62 30.58
N LYS A 469 2.30 -8.82 31.54
CA LYS A 469 3.27 -7.72 31.39
C LYS A 469 4.70 -8.08 31.84
N ALA A 470 4.97 -9.35 32.14
CA ALA A 470 6.33 -9.82 32.37
C ALA A 470 7.17 -9.67 31.09
N LEU A 471 8.37 -9.11 31.21
CA LEU A 471 9.29 -8.84 30.10
C LEU A 471 10.69 -9.38 30.40
N ASN A 472 11.52 -9.48 29.36
CA ASN A 472 12.94 -9.78 29.47
C ASN A 472 13.78 -8.53 29.19
N SER A 473 14.80 -8.32 29.99
CA SER A 473 15.80 -7.25 29.86
C SER A 473 17.18 -7.80 30.19
N LYS A 474 18.21 -6.94 30.22
CA LYS A 474 19.55 -7.32 30.65
C LYS A 474 19.63 -7.78 32.11
N ASP A 475 18.78 -7.20 32.97
CA ASP A 475 18.82 -7.39 34.43
C ASP A 475 17.66 -8.26 34.96
N GLN A 476 16.70 -8.63 34.10
CA GLN A 476 15.51 -9.39 34.49
C GLN A 476 15.08 -10.38 33.39
N GLU A 477 14.87 -11.63 33.75
CA GLU A 477 14.23 -12.64 32.90
C GLU A 477 12.81 -12.95 33.43
N GLY A 478 11.82 -12.15 33.02
CA GLY A 478 10.42 -12.28 33.47
C GLY A 478 9.62 -13.36 32.73
N VAL A 479 10.05 -13.73 31.52
CA VAL A 479 9.46 -14.77 30.67
C VAL A 479 10.52 -15.82 30.38
N THR A 480 10.24 -17.05 30.80
CA THR A 480 11.19 -18.18 30.74
C THR A 480 10.57 -19.37 30.01
N LEU A 481 11.42 -20.13 29.32
CA LEU A 481 11.10 -21.47 28.84
C LEU A 481 11.39 -22.49 29.96
N LYS A 482 10.36 -23.21 30.40
CA LYS A 482 10.47 -24.30 31.38
C LYS A 482 10.16 -25.63 30.72
N THR A 483 11.07 -26.60 30.86
CA THR A 483 10.86 -27.97 30.39
C THR A 483 10.54 -28.89 31.58
N SER A 484 9.52 -29.73 31.43
CA SER A 484 9.12 -30.76 32.38
C SER A 484 8.61 -32.01 31.63
N SER A 485 8.04 -32.98 32.36
CA SER A 485 7.45 -34.17 31.76
C SER A 485 6.09 -34.52 32.35
N TRP A 486 5.24 -35.09 31.52
CA TRP A 486 3.96 -35.71 31.87
C TRP A 486 3.97 -37.16 31.37
N ASP A 487 3.19 -38.04 32.00
CA ASP A 487 3.14 -39.48 31.69
C ASP A 487 2.08 -39.86 30.64
N GLY A 488 1.41 -38.85 30.05
CA GLY A 488 0.35 -39.03 29.07
C GLY A 488 -0.96 -39.57 29.65
N LYS A 489 -1.12 -39.57 30.99
CA LYS A 489 -2.32 -40.10 31.66
C LYS A 489 -3.21 -39.01 32.25
N GLY A 490 -4.52 -39.21 32.11
CA GLY A 490 -5.53 -38.32 32.64
C GLY A 490 -5.64 -37.00 31.87
N LYS A 491 -6.12 -35.96 32.56
CA LYS A 491 -6.23 -34.61 32.00
C LYS A 491 -4.92 -33.84 32.17
N PHE A 492 -4.63 -32.94 31.24
CA PHE A 492 -3.50 -32.02 31.33
C PHE A 492 -4.00 -30.60 31.60
N THR A 493 -3.31 -29.84 32.44
CA THR A 493 -3.68 -28.46 32.78
C THR A 493 -2.76 -27.48 32.04
N PHE A 494 -3.34 -26.73 31.11
CA PHE A 494 -2.69 -25.59 30.47
C PHE A 494 -2.90 -24.35 31.34
N GLY A 495 -1.83 -23.86 31.98
CA GLY A 495 -1.89 -22.66 32.82
C GLY A 495 -2.34 -21.43 32.03
N LYS A 496 -2.97 -20.48 32.73
CA LYS A 496 -3.32 -19.14 32.22
C LYS A 496 -2.12 -18.44 31.59
N HIS A 497 -2.41 -17.53 30.65
CA HIS A 497 -1.42 -16.75 29.91
C HIS A 497 -0.13 -17.53 29.57
N SER A 498 -0.28 -18.69 28.93
CA SER A 498 0.85 -19.57 28.62
C SER A 498 0.81 -20.13 27.21
N PHE A 499 1.99 -20.35 26.65
CA PHE A 499 2.19 -21.21 25.50
C PHE A 499 2.81 -22.52 25.98
N THR A 500 2.23 -23.66 25.62
CA THR A 500 2.77 -24.99 25.93
C THR A 500 2.88 -25.83 24.67
N LEU A 501 4.06 -26.46 24.50
CA LEU A 501 4.35 -27.43 23.47
C LEU A 501 4.53 -28.81 24.10
N LEU A 502 3.57 -29.72 23.85
CA LEU A 502 3.63 -31.12 24.26
C LEU A 502 4.26 -31.97 23.15
N ARG A 503 5.22 -32.83 23.48
CA ARG A 503 5.96 -33.64 22.49
C ARG A 503 6.07 -35.10 22.93
N TRP A 504 5.70 -36.04 22.07
CA TRP A 504 5.77 -37.48 22.37
C TRP A 504 6.03 -38.33 21.14
N LYS A 505 6.63 -39.51 21.30
CA LYS A 505 6.83 -40.44 20.18
C LYS A 505 5.54 -41.16 19.81
N THR A 506 5.19 -41.11 18.52
CA THR A 506 4.16 -42.01 17.97
C THR A 506 4.74 -43.40 17.75
N ALA A 507 3.92 -44.44 17.92
CA ALA A 507 4.34 -45.78 17.55
C ALA A 507 4.44 -45.86 16.00
N PRO A 508 5.47 -46.54 15.44
CA PRO A 508 5.59 -46.70 14.00
C PRO A 508 4.31 -47.34 13.45
N ALA A 509 3.81 -46.80 12.34
CA ALA A 509 2.58 -47.28 11.71
C ALA A 509 2.74 -48.75 11.29
N ARG A 510 2.14 -49.67 12.07
CA ARG A 510 2.03 -51.07 11.68
C ARG A 510 1.06 -51.18 10.52
N PHE A 511 1.58 -51.10 9.30
CA PHE A 511 0.88 -51.55 8.11
C PHE A 511 0.67 -53.07 8.21
N ASN A 512 -0.43 -53.48 8.82
CA ASN A 512 -0.91 -54.86 8.78
C ASN A 512 -1.38 -55.16 7.35
N VAL A 513 -0.42 -55.51 6.48
CA VAL A 513 -0.73 -56.17 5.21
C VAL A 513 -1.20 -57.58 5.57
N CYS A 514 -2.52 -57.80 5.56
CA CYS A 514 -3.08 -59.15 5.59
C CYS A 514 -2.73 -59.85 4.27
N ILE A 515 -1.61 -60.59 4.27
CA ILE A 515 -1.26 -61.51 3.20
C ILE A 515 -2.10 -62.78 3.38
N PRO A 516 -2.94 -63.19 2.40
CA PRO A 516 -3.65 -64.46 2.48
C PRO A 516 -2.65 -65.62 2.35
N CYS A 517 -2.75 -66.60 3.25
CA CYS A 517 -1.85 -67.75 3.28
C CYS A 517 -1.86 -68.56 1.99
N ILE A 518 -0.68 -68.81 1.41
CA ILE A 518 -0.45 -69.83 0.39
C ILE A 518 0.60 -70.81 0.98
N PRO A 519 0.35 -72.14 0.96
CA PRO A 519 1.21 -73.11 1.63
C PRO A 519 2.56 -73.32 0.91
N ALA A 520 3.58 -73.66 1.70
CA ALA A 520 4.98 -73.66 1.28
C ALA A 520 5.37 -74.84 0.36
N ARG A 521 6.38 -74.59 -0.51
CA ARG A 521 7.32 -75.62 -0.96
C ARG A 521 8.77 -75.12 -0.95
N SER A 522 9.61 -75.97 -0.37
CA SER A 522 11.06 -75.97 -0.16
C SER A 522 11.98 -75.55 -1.34
N GLY A 523 13.12 -74.91 -1.01
CA GLY A 523 14.32 -74.87 -1.88
C GLY A 523 15.35 -73.77 -1.55
N THR A 524 16.50 -74.13 -0.98
CA THR A 524 17.70 -73.30 -0.67
C THR A 524 18.65 -73.13 -1.88
N PRO A 525 19.74 -72.32 -1.84
CA PRO A 525 19.99 -71.00 -1.21
C PRO A 525 20.68 -69.95 -2.17
N LEU A 526 21.05 -68.79 -1.60
CA LEU A 526 21.88 -67.62 -2.06
C LEU A 526 23.13 -67.90 -2.96
N PRO A 527 23.79 -66.92 -3.65
CA PRO A 527 23.99 -65.51 -3.23
C PRO A 527 24.14 -64.33 -4.27
N SER A 528 24.20 -63.11 -3.70
CA SER A 528 25.06 -61.94 -4.01
C SER A 528 24.96 -61.06 -5.29
N VAL A 529 24.65 -59.77 -5.04
CA VAL A 529 25.43 -58.55 -5.39
C VAL A 529 25.24 -57.83 -6.75
N ALA A 530 25.12 -56.50 -6.62
CA ALA A 530 25.44 -55.38 -7.54
C ALA A 530 24.44 -54.87 -8.61
N ALA A 531 24.17 -53.56 -8.45
CA ALA A 531 24.17 -52.50 -9.47
C ALA A 531 23.00 -52.33 -10.48
N MET A 532 22.29 -51.20 -10.25
CA MET A 532 21.90 -50.16 -11.22
C MET A 532 21.07 -50.49 -12.49
N ALA A 533 19.89 -49.87 -12.47
CA ALA A 533 19.34 -48.99 -13.51
C ALA A 533 18.62 -49.57 -14.76
N ALA A 534 17.38 -49.07 -14.89
CA ALA A 534 16.68 -48.67 -16.11
C ALA A 534 16.00 -49.70 -17.04
N SER A 535 14.69 -49.44 -17.20
CA SER A 535 13.86 -49.62 -18.40
C SER A 535 13.24 -51.00 -18.73
N GLY A 536 11.98 -50.95 -19.18
CA GLY A 536 11.43 -51.90 -20.15
C GLY A 536 10.56 -53.07 -19.66
N ALA A 537 9.31 -52.82 -19.24
CA ALA A 537 8.22 -53.83 -19.33
C ALA A 537 6.80 -53.22 -19.17
N GLY A 538 6.46 -52.20 -19.96
CA GLY A 538 5.10 -51.67 -20.03
C GLY A 538 4.27 -52.33 -21.13
N MET A 539 3.62 -53.46 -20.87
CA MET A 539 2.52 -54.01 -21.70
C MET A 539 1.75 -55.07 -20.90
N ASN A 540 0.64 -54.67 -20.26
CA ASN A 540 -0.48 -55.53 -19.81
C ASN A 540 -1.55 -54.76 -18.99
N ASN A 541 -1.28 -53.54 -18.51
CA ASN A 541 -2.24 -52.77 -17.69
C ASN A 541 -3.36 -52.05 -18.47
N PHE A 542 -3.20 -51.81 -19.78
CA PHE A 542 -4.16 -50.98 -20.54
C PHE A 542 -5.52 -51.66 -20.78
N ALA A 543 -5.54 -52.96 -21.10
CA ALA A 543 -6.80 -53.70 -21.30
C ALA A 543 -7.65 -53.78 -20.01
N THR A 544 -6.99 -53.80 -18.85
CA THR A 544 -7.64 -53.80 -17.52
C THR A 544 -8.19 -52.43 -17.14
N LEU A 545 -7.56 -51.34 -17.62
CA LEU A 545 -8.06 -49.97 -17.45
C LEU A 545 -9.27 -49.69 -18.34
N ILE A 546 -9.25 -50.11 -19.61
CA ILE A 546 -10.38 -49.92 -20.54
C ILE A 546 -11.65 -50.61 -20.02
N LYS A 547 -11.55 -51.89 -19.60
CA LYS A 547 -12.68 -52.61 -19.00
C LYS A 547 -13.21 -52.01 -17.68
N ARG A 548 -12.40 -51.20 -16.98
CA ARG A 548 -12.84 -50.45 -15.79
C ARG A 548 -13.48 -49.09 -16.15
N LEU A 549 -13.12 -48.50 -17.28
CA LEU A 549 -13.74 -47.29 -17.80
C LEU A 549 -15.17 -47.59 -18.31
N ASP A 550 -15.34 -48.63 -19.12
CA ASP A 550 -16.66 -49.05 -19.64
C ASP A 550 -17.66 -49.36 -18.49
N ALA A 551 -17.17 -50.01 -17.42
CA ALA A 551 -17.98 -50.30 -16.24
C ALA A 551 -18.33 -49.06 -15.39
N ALA A 552 -17.63 -47.95 -15.59
CA ALA A 552 -17.90 -46.67 -14.92
C ALA A 552 -18.84 -45.78 -15.74
N THR A 553 -18.77 -45.81 -17.08
CA THR A 553 -19.67 -45.05 -17.96
C THR A 553 -21.09 -45.60 -17.95
N SER A 554 -21.31 -46.92 -18.04
CA SER A 554 -22.69 -47.48 -17.94
C SER A 554 -23.39 -47.12 -16.63
N ARG A 555 -22.65 -46.98 -15.52
CA ARG A 555 -23.21 -46.55 -14.22
C ARG A 555 -23.63 -45.08 -14.19
N LEU A 556 -23.08 -44.24 -15.05
CA LEU A 556 -23.50 -42.83 -15.18
C LEU A 556 -24.72 -42.69 -16.09
N GLU A 557 -24.84 -43.53 -17.12
CA GLU A 557 -25.99 -43.57 -18.03
C GLU A 557 -27.27 -44.09 -17.33
N ASP A 558 -27.15 -45.10 -16.46
CA ASP A 558 -28.26 -45.58 -15.60
C ASP A 558 -28.78 -44.47 -14.66
N ILE A 559 -27.88 -43.64 -14.10
CA ILE A 559 -28.25 -42.54 -13.20
C ILE A 559 -28.93 -41.41 -13.99
N ALA A 560 -28.40 -41.05 -15.17
CA ALA A 560 -28.99 -40.01 -16.02
C ALA A 560 -30.42 -40.36 -16.48
N THR A 561 -30.68 -41.63 -16.76
CA THR A 561 -31.99 -42.12 -17.23
C THR A 561 -33.08 -42.07 -16.15
N SER A 562 -32.70 -42.09 -14.86
CA SER A 562 -33.65 -42.05 -13.74
C SER A 562 -34.23 -40.65 -13.44
N ILE A 563 -33.65 -39.58 -13.99
CA ILE A 563 -33.98 -38.19 -13.67
C ILE A 563 -35.04 -37.60 -14.62
N THR A 564 -35.34 -38.25 -15.75
CA THR A 564 -36.14 -37.67 -16.85
C THR A 564 -37.58 -38.14 -16.98
N GLN A 565 -38.23 -38.64 -15.91
CA GLN A 565 -39.68 -38.98 -15.94
C GLN A 565 -40.45 -38.68 -14.64
N SER A 566 -40.88 -37.42 -14.45
CA SER A 566 -42.15 -37.12 -13.74
C SER A 566 -42.61 -35.67 -13.93
N THR A 567 -43.64 -35.44 -14.74
CA THR A 567 -44.49 -34.23 -14.67
C THR A 567 -45.85 -34.50 -15.34
N PRO A 568 -46.95 -34.04 -14.72
CA PRO A 568 -48.00 -33.30 -15.45
C PRO A 568 -48.38 -32.03 -14.66
N SER A 569 -48.15 -30.82 -15.16
CA SER A 569 -48.97 -30.07 -16.13
C SER A 569 -50.32 -29.55 -15.60
N THR A 570 -50.43 -28.23 -15.39
CA THR A 570 -51.54 -27.40 -15.92
C THR A 570 -51.29 -25.90 -15.70
N SER A 571 -51.98 -25.06 -16.48
CA SER A 571 -51.67 -23.65 -16.74
C SER A 571 -52.83 -22.70 -16.39
N VAL A 572 -52.54 -21.63 -15.63
CA VAL A 572 -53.34 -20.37 -15.49
C VAL A 572 -52.31 -19.29 -15.09
N GLY A 573 -52.30 -18.02 -15.53
CA GLY A 573 -53.32 -17.19 -16.17
C GLY A 573 -53.57 -15.95 -15.30
N SER A 574 -52.71 -14.93 -15.40
CA SER A 574 -52.67 -13.82 -14.43
C SER A 574 -53.79 -12.78 -14.59
N LYS A 575 -54.53 -12.51 -13.51
CA LYS A 575 -55.30 -11.26 -13.31
C LYS A 575 -55.38 -10.86 -11.83
N ALA A 576 -55.47 -9.56 -11.60
CA ALA A 576 -55.34 -8.82 -10.33
C ALA A 576 -56.27 -9.21 -9.17
N VAL A 577 -55.92 -8.78 -7.94
CA VAL A 577 -56.64 -7.76 -7.13
C VAL A 577 -55.84 -7.41 -5.85
N GLU A 578 -56.10 -6.22 -5.28
CA GLU A 578 -55.47 -5.58 -4.11
C GLU A 578 -55.72 -6.29 -2.75
N PRO A 579 -55.16 -5.76 -1.64
CA PRO A 579 -56.09 -5.13 -0.69
C PRO A 579 -55.61 -3.84 0.03
N SER A 580 -56.60 -3.03 0.42
CA SER A 580 -56.55 -1.99 1.48
C SER A 580 -56.97 -2.61 2.84
N ALA A 581 -57.02 -1.96 4.02
CA ALA A 581 -56.91 -0.56 4.45
C ALA A 581 -56.41 -0.48 5.92
N SER A 582 -56.30 0.74 6.48
CA SER A 582 -55.76 1.05 7.82
C SER A 582 -56.82 1.18 8.94
N ALA A 583 -56.39 1.17 10.22
CA ALA A 583 -56.40 2.37 11.11
C ALA A 583 -56.37 2.07 12.63
N ALA A 584 -55.51 2.81 13.37
CA ALA A 584 -55.73 3.52 14.68
C ALA A 584 -56.42 2.80 15.89
N SER A 585 -56.25 3.17 17.17
CA SER A 585 -55.35 4.03 17.99
C SER A 585 -55.77 3.83 19.48
N HIS A 586 -55.05 4.36 20.49
CA HIS A 586 -55.61 5.09 21.68
C HIS A 586 -54.59 5.36 22.82
N THR A 587 -54.98 6.25 23.75
CA THR A 587 -54.14 7.04 24.66
C THR A 587 -54.40 6.77 26.16
N ILE A 588 -53.49 7.23 27.04
CA ILE A 588 -53.53 7.16 28.53
C ILE A 588 -54.32 8.37 29.11
N PRO A 589 -54.89 8.32 30.35
CA PRO A 589 -54.27 9.10 31.46
C PRO A 589 -54.48 8.64 32.94
N ILE A 590 -53.41 8.79 33.76
CA ILE A 590 -53.30 9.40 35.12
C ILE A 590 -54.24 8.98 36.30
N THR A 591 -53.64 8.65 37.48
CA THR A 591 -53.93 9.25 38.84
C THR A 591 -53.04 8.72 39.98
N SER A 592 -52.86 9.52 41.05
CA SER A 592 -52.08 9.24 42.30
C SER A 592 -52.97 9.28 43.55
N PRO A 593 -52.51 8.85 44.75
CA PRO A 593 -51.71 9.68 45.69
C PRO A 593 -50.55 8.87 46.35
N SER A 594 -49.91 9.14 47.50
CA SER A 594 -50.06 10.11 48.61
C SER A 594 -48.70 10.44 49.31
N GLY A 595 -48.72 11.01 50.53
CA GLY A 595 -47.55 11.27 51.42
C GLY A 595 -47.82 10.80 52.87
N PRO A 596 -47.13 11.30 53.94
CA PRO A 596 -46.39 12.58 54.10
C PRO A 596 -44.83 12.38 54.21
N SER A 597 -43.94 13.20 54.80
CA SER A 597 -44.01 14.34 55.76
C SER A 597 -42.81 15.33 55.75
N THR A 598 -42.94 16.34 56.62
CA THR A 598 -42.13 17.53 57.03
C THR A 598 -40.80 17.27 57.79
N PRO A 599 -39.93 18.29 58.07
CA PRO A 599 -39.52 19.44 57.21
C PRO A 599 -38.00 19.80 57.25
N ALA A 600 -37.50 20.31 56.11
CA ALA A 600 -36.40 21.29 55.91
C ALA A 600 -35.16 21.36 56.85
N ALA A 601 -33.99 21.05 56.28
CA ALA A 601 -32.78 21.85 56.41
C ALA A 601 -32.45 22.47 55.04
N ALA A 602 -31.88 23.68 55.00
CA ALA A 602 -31.71 24.43 53.74
C ALA A 602 -30.58 23.84 52.85
N PRO A 603 -30.83 23.53 51.56
CA PRO A 603 -29.79 23.20 50.62
C PRO A 603 -28.97 24.46 50.26
N SER A 604 -27.65 24.31 50.17
CA SER A 604 -26.75 25.32 49.62
C SER A 604 -27.08 25.65 48.16
N ALA A 605 -26.80 26.89 47.74
CA ALA A 605 -27.06 27.37 46.39
C ALA A 605 -26.48 26.44 45.31
N PRO A 606 -27.18 26.26 44.16
CA PRO A 606 -26.62 25.52 43.03
C PRO A 606 -25.30 26.14 42.57
N GLY A 607 -24.25 25.33 42.44
CA GLY A 607 -23.05 25.74 41.73
C GLY A 607 -23.37 26.08 40.27
N PRO A 608 -22.56 26.92 39.61
CA PRO A 608 -22.83 27.33 38.23
C PRO A 608 -22.86 26.11 37.32
N VAL A 609 -23.94 25.98 36.54
CA VAL A 609 -24.06 24.98 35.48
C VAL A 609 -22.93 25.24 34.49
N ARG A 610 -22.05 24.25 34.31
CA ARG A 610 -20.98 24.31 33.31
C ARG A 610 -21.63 23.97 31.97
N GLU A 611 -21.84 24.98 31.12
CA GLU A 611 -22.22 24.73 29.72
C GLU A 611 -21.09 23.93 29.05
N ASP A 612 -21.44 22.79 28.47
CA ASP A 612 -20.55 22.05 27.58
C ASP A 612 -20.23 22.88 26.34
N LEU A 613 -19.01 22.74 25.82
CA LEU A 613 -18.56 23.50 24.67
C LEU A 613 -19.27 23.02 23.38
N PRO A 614 -19.69 23.93 22.49
CA PRO A 614 -20.27 23.57 21.20
C PRO A 614 -19.34 22.67 20.38
N ALA A 615 -19.91 21.74 19.62
CA ALA A 615 -19.16 20.75 18.85
C ALA A 615 -18.06 21.37 17.97
N SER A 616 -18.33 22.48 17.28
CA SER A 616 -17.36 23.19 16.43
C SER A 616 -16.18 23.82 17.20
N VAL A 617 -16.36 24.16 18.48
CA VAL A 617 -15.27 24.63 19.35
C VAL A 617 -14.47 23.45 19.87
N THR A 618 -15.12 22.34 20.18
CA THR A 618 -14.46 21.09 20.59
C THR A 618 -13.64 20.49 19.43
N GLU A 619 -14.16 20.50 18.20
CA GLU A 619 -13.48 20.05 16.99
C GLU A 619 -12.28 20.94 16.64
N PHE A 620 -12.42 22.27 16.77
CA PHE A 620 -11.28 23.19 16.66
C PHE A 620 -10.22 22.95 17.75
N ASP A 621 -10.63 22.71 19.00
CA ASP A 621 -9.73 22.35 20.09
C ASP A 621 -9.02 21.01 19.87
N THR A 622 -9.62 20.08 19.11
CA THR A 622 -9.00 18.82 18.70
C THR A 622 -7.96 19.05 17.60
N ILE A 623 -8.32 19.77 16.52
CA ILE A 623 -7.37 20.12 15.43
C ILE A 623 -6.15 20.88 15.99
N VAL A 624 -6.35 21.79 16.95
CA VAL A 624 -5.25 22.52 17.59
C VAL A 624 -4.37 21.62 18.47
N LYS A 625 -4.91 20.56 19.08
CA LYS A 625 -4.17 19.64 19.95
C LYS A 625 -3.50 18.47 19.24
N ASP A 626 -4.06 18.06 18.09
CA ASP A 626 -3.61 16.88 17.37
C ASP A 626 -2.74 17.30 16.18
N ASP A 627 -3.29 18.08 15.25
CA ASP A 627 -2.61 18.44 14.00
C ASP A 627 -1.65 19.63 14.14
N LEU A 628 -1.96 20.58 15.04
CA LEU A 628 -1.25 21.87 15.14
C LEU A 628 -0.51 22.12 16.47
N ASP A 629 -0.50 21.17 17.40
CA ASP A 629 0.07 21.35 18.75
C ASP A 629 1.57 21.68 18.74
N HIS A 630 2.31 21.11 17.79
CA HIS A 630 3.71 21.47 17.54
C HIS A 630 3.86 22.97 17.17
N PHE A 631 2.99 23.48 16.31
CA PHE A 631 3.00 24.87 15.89
C PHE A 631 2.48 25.81 17.00
N ASP A 632 1.49 25.40 17.80
CA ASP A 632 1.04 26.18 18.96
C ASP A 632 2.18 26.33 19.98
N LYS A 633 2.85 25.23 20.35
CA LYS A 633 4.02 25.24 21.26
C LYS A 633 5.15 26.14 20.75
N ILE A 634 5.43 26.14 19.45
CA ILE A 634 6.40 27.09 18.85
C ILE A 634 5.88 28.53 18.93
N SER A 635 4.59 28.76 18.66
CA SER A 635 4.00 30.11 18.70
C SER A 635 4.06 30.73 20.10
N GLN A 636 3.93 29.93 21.16
CA GLN A 636 4.05 30.40 22.55
C GLN A 636 5.43 31.02 22.83
N GLY A 637 6.51 30.50 22.21
CA GLY A 637 7.85 31.10 22.25
C GLY A 637 8.01 32.40 21.44
N LEU A 638 7.04 32.72 20.58
CA LEU A 638 7.02 33.90 19.70
C LEU A 638 5.98 34.96 20.11
N GLY A 639 5.33 34.80 21.26
CA GLY A 639 4.30 35.70 21.79
C GLY A 639 2.87 35.15 21.78
N GLY A 640 2.68 33.92 21.32
CA GLY A 640 1.40 33.23 21.19
C GLY A 640 0.65 33.56 19.89
N LEU A 641 -0.44 32.84 19.63
CA LEU A 641 -1.38 33.14 18.55
C LEU A 641 -1.93 34.57 18.70
N ALA A 642 -1.61 35.43 17.72
CA ALA A 642 -1.97 36.85 17.73
C ALA A 642 -3.50 37.10 17.67
N LEU A 643 -4.31 36.07 17.42
CA LEU A 643 -5.77 36.10 17.51
C LEU A 643 -6.36 34.81 18.07
N ASP A 644 -7.27 34.99 19.03
CA ASP A 644 -8.03 33.92 19.65
C ASP A 644 -9.22 33.52 18.75
N ILE A 645 -8.91 32.79 17.67
CA ILE A 645 -9.91 32.28 16.70
C ILE A 645 -10.96 31.41 17.41
N ARG A 646 -10.54 30.69 18.46
CA ARG A 646 -11.41 29.89 19.34
C ARG A 646 -12.51 30.73 19.99
N LYS A 647 -12.22 31.96 20.46
CA LYS A 647 -13.26 32.91 20.93
C LYS A 647 -14.21 33.33 19.81
N VAL A 648 -13.72 33.55 18.58
CA VAL A 648 -14.57 33.93 17.44
C VAL A 648 -15.58 32.83 17.13
N LEU A 649 -15.13 31.57 17.07
CA LEU A 649 -16.01 30.40 16.91
C LEU A 649 -17.04 30.28 18.04
N LEU A 650 -16.61 30.43 19.30
CA LEU A 650 -17.53 30.39 20.44
C LEU A 650 -18.58 31.50 20.40
N VAL A 651 -18.21 32.73 20.01
CA VAL A 651 -19.18 33.84 19.85
C VAL A 651 -20.13 33.57 18.68
N ALA A 652 -19.65 33.05 17.55
CA ALA A 652 -20.49 32.71 16.40
C ALA A 652 -21.56 31.65 16.73
N THR A 653 -21.29 30.71 17.65
CA THR A 653 -22.30 29.74 18.13
C THR A 653 -23.36 30.34 19.06
N LYS A 654 -23.11 31.51 19.66
CA LYS A 654 -23.99 32.14 20.66
C LYS A 654 -24.64 33.44 20.23
N ALA A 655 -24.27 33.99 19.06
CA ALA A 655 -24.76 35.27 18.57
C ALA A 655 -25.15 35.22 17.09
N LYS A 656 -26.21 35.94 16.72
CA LYS A 656 -26.61 36.14 15.32
C LYS A 656 -25.64 37.11 14.65
N LYS A 657 -25.13 36.75 13.46
CA LYS A 657 -24.23 37.60 12.64
C LYS A 657 -24.79 39.03 12.52
N PRO A 658 -24.05 40.07 12.98
CA PRO A 658 -24.43 41.47 12.72
C PRO A 658 -24.40 41.78 11.23
N ALA A 659 -25.17 42.77 10.80
CA ALA A 659 -25.10 43.26 9.42
C ALA A 659 -23.69 43.83 9.15
N GLN A 660 -23.12 43.60 7.95
CA GLN A 660 -21.72 43.93 7.65
C GLN A 660 -21.42 45.44 7.68
N ASP A 661 -22.45 46.28 7.52
CA ASP A 661 -22.43 47.73 7.63
C ASP A 661 -22.65 48.26 9.06
N SER A 662 -22.91 47.38 10.03
CA SER A 662 -23.17 47.79 11.42
C SER A 662 -21.88 48.15 12.17
N PRO A 663 -21.90 49.15 13.09
CA PRO A 663 -20.77 49.46 13.95
C PRO A 663 -20.28 48.24 14.75
N ALA A 664 -21.21 47.39 15.21
CA ALA A 664 -20.91 46.16 15.94
C ALA A 664 -20.08 45.14 15.11
N TYR A 665 -20.24 45.11 13.78
CA TYR A 665 -19.42 44.26 12.91
C TYR A 665 -18.00 44.81 12.77
N ALA A 666 -17.86 46.13 12.63
CA ALA A 666 -16.56 46.79 12.59
C ALA A 666 -15.79 46.65 13.91
N ASP A 667 -16.48 46.83 15.05
CA ASP A 667 -15.89 46.64 16.38
C ASP A 667 -15.40 45.20 16.59
N LEU A 668 -16.18 44.19 16.15
CA LEU A 668 -15.80 42.77 16.25
C LEU A 668 -14.52 42.43 15.46
N LEU A 669 -14.31 43.07 14.31
CA LEU A 669 -13.16 42.82 13.44
C LEU A 669 -11.96 43.72 13.74
N SER A 670 -12.11 44.73 14.59
CA SER A 670 -11.06 45.73 14.88
C SER A 670 -9.75 45.09 15.36
N GLY A 671 -9.80 44.11 16.27
CA GLY A 671 -8.62 43.39 16.76
C GLY A 671 -7.95 42.53 15.67
N LEU A 672 -8.73 41.92 14.78
CA LEU A 672 -8.22 41.15 13.64
C LEU A 672 -7.48 42.04 12.64
N GLN A 673 -8.08 43.20 12.32
CA GLN A 673 -7.47 44.19 11.43
C GLN A 673 -6.18 44.79 12.02
N GLN A 674 -6.16 45.06 13.33
CA GLN A 674 -4.94 45.51 14.03
C GLN A 674 -3.84 44.44 14.02
N GLY A 675 -4.18 43.17 14.27
CA GLY A 675 -3.22 42.06 14.24
C GLY A 675 -2.60 41.84 12.86
N ILE A 676 -3.42 41.80 11.81
CA ILE A 676 -2.95 41.72 10.40
C ILE A 676 -2.05 42.92 10.08
N GLY A 677 -2.48 44.14 10.41
CA GLY A 677 -1.70 45.37 10.17
C GLY A 677 -0.33 45.37 10.87
N ALA A 678 -0.27 44.90 12.11
CA ALA A 678 0.98 44.80 12.87
C ALA A 678 1.99 43.84 12.22
N VAL A 679 1.54 42.68 11.73
CA VAL A 679 2.41 41.71 11.02
C VAL A 679 2.91 42.29 9.69
N MET A 680 2.05 42.96 8.93
CA MET A 680 2.45 43.65 7.70
C MET A 680 3.46 44.79 7.96
N GLU A 681 3.29 45.56 9.05
CA GLU A 681 4.27 46.56 9.47
C GLU A 681 5.61 45.96 9.88
N ILE A 682 5.62 44.80 10.55
CA ILE A 682 6.86 44.10 10.93
C ILE A 682 7.62 43.68 9.68
N ARG A 683 6.96 43.07 8.69
CA ARG A 683 7.57 42.78 7.39
C ARG A 683 8.11 44.04 6.73
N ASP A 684 7.28 45.08 6.64
CA ASP A 684 7.62 46.29 5.87
C ASP A 684 8.76 47.11 6.49
N LYS A 685 8.89 47.12 7.82
CA LYS A 685 10.03 47.72 8.52
C LYS A 685 11.33 46.91 8.38
N ASN A 686 11.25 45.63 8.03
CA ASN A 686 12.38 44.69 8.00
C ASN A 686 12.72 44.17 6.58
N ARG A 687 12.27 44.82 5.50
CA ARG A 687 12.59 44.51 4.06
C ARG A 687 14.08 44.67 3.66
N LYS A 688 15.00 44.52 4.61
CA LYS A 688 16.47 44.51 4.42
C LYS A 688 17.16 43.52 5.36
N CYS A 689 16.43 42.76 6.16
CA CYS A 689 17.03 41.71 6.98
C CYS A 689 17.30 40.46 6.13
N PRO A 690 18.27 39.61 6.51
CA PRO A 690 18.54 38.35 5.82
C PRO A 690 17.33 37.39 5.74
N GLN A 691 16.31 37.61 6.57
CA GLN A 691 15.09 36.82 6.66
C GLN A 691 13.90 37.43 5.89
N GLU A 692 14.12 38.39 4.98
CA GLU A 692 13.06 39.08 4.22
C GLU A 692 12.03 38.13 3.60
N ASN A 693 12.47 37.05 2.95
CA ASN A 693 11.56 36.05 2.36
C ASN A 693 10.66 35.36 3.42
N HIS A 694 11.21 35.01 4.59
CA HIS A 694 10.42 34.41 5.67
C HIS A 694 9.37 35.40 6.22
N LEU A 695 9.73 36.68 6.34
CA LEU A 695 8.79 37.74 6.72
C LEU A 695 7.76 38.02 5.61
N ALA A 696 8.11 37.81 4.35
CA ALA A 696 7.18 37.90 3.22
C ALA A 696 6.18 36.73 3.21
N VAL A 697 6.60 35.48 3.45
CA VAL A 697 5.69 34.33 3.64
C VAL A 697 4.66 34.63 4.73
N VAL A 698 5.12 35.05 5.91
CA VAL A 698 4.23 35.34 7.05
C VAL A 698 3.35 36.57 6.77
N GLY A 699 3.90 37.63 6.18
CA GLY A 699 3.17 38.88 5.92
C GLY A 699 2.17 38.83 4.76
N GLU A 700 2.35 37.92 3.79
CA GLU A 700 1.31 37.61 2.80
C GLU A 700 0.29 36.61 3.37
N GLY A 701 0.78 35.56 4.05
CA GLY A 701 -0.06 34.51 4.64
C GLY A 701 -1.01 34.97 5.75
N VAL A 702 -0.63 35.99 6.55
CA VAL A 702 -1.47 36.49 7.67
C VAL A 702 -2.86 36.97 7.23
N SER A 703 -3.01 37.37 5.95
CA SER A 703 -4.31 37.78 5.40
C SER A 703 -5.35 36.65 5.40
N MET A 704 -4.93 35.37 5.41
CA MET A 704 -5.83 34.22 5.51
C MET A 704 -6.83 34.36 6.67
N LEU A 705 -6.41 34.95 7.79
CA LEU A 705 -7.24 35.13 8.98
C LEU A 705 -8.52 35.96 8.73
N ALA A 706 -8.58 36.72 7.63
CA ALA A 706 -9.78 37.44 7.20
C ALA A 706 -10.87 36.53 6.57
N TRP A 707 -10.64 35.22 6.42
CA TRP A 707 -11.61 34.26 5.86
C TRP A 707 -12.98 34.32 6.54
N VAL A 708 -13.02 34.65 7.84
CA VAL A 708 -14.24 34.84 8.65
C VAL A 708 -15.15 35.98 8.16
N THR A 709 -14.67 36.80 7.21
CA THR A 709 -15.43 37.88 6.56
C THR A 709 -15.91 37.53 5.15
N ILE A 710 -15.49 36.39 4.61
CA ILE A 710 -15.67 36.00 3.21
C ILE A 710 -16.85 35.03 3.06
N GLU A 711 -17.83 35.44 2.25
CA GLU A 711 -18.98 34.62 1.85
C GLU A 711 -19.18 34.71 0.32
N PRO A 712 -19.65 33.65 -0.36
CA PRO A 712 -20.03 32.34 0.19
C PRO A 712 -18.88 31.31 0.22
N LYS A 713 -17.68 31.66 -0.26
CA LYS A 713 -16.56 30.71 -0.46
C LYS A 713 -15.27 31.12 0.28
N PRO A 714 -15.17 30.89 1.60
CA PRO A 714 -13.94 31.18 2.35
C PRO A 714 -12.76 30.28 1.95
N ALA A 715 -13.00 29.06 1.45
CA ALA A 715 -11.95 28.13 1.02
C ALA A 715 -11.17 28.66 -0.21
N ASP A 716 -11.86 29.18 -1.22
CA ASP A 716 -11.25 29.80 -2.42
C ASP A 716 -10.32 30.96 -2.00
N TYR A 717 -10.76 31.79 -1.05
CA TYR A 717 -9.94 32.89 -0.50
C TYR A 717 -8.67 32.42 0.22
N ILE A 718 -8.76 31.35 1.02
CA ILE A 718 -7.59 30.77 1.69
C ILE A 718 -6.61 30.21 0.64
N GLY A 719 -7.12 29.57 -0.42
CA GLY A 719 -6.30 29.07 -1.54
C GLY A 719 -5.55 30.19 -2.27
N ASP A 720 -6.22 31.30 -2.59
CA ASP A 720 -5.61 32.46 -3.26
C ASP A 720 -4.49 33.08 -2.41
N VAL A 721 -4.71 33.27 -1.10
CA VAL A 721 -3.70 33.82 -0.19
C VAL A 721 -2.54 32.83 0.03
N LEU A 722 -2.82 31.51 0.05
CA LEU A 722 -1.79 30.47 0.17
C LEU A 722 -0.86 30.48 -1.04
N GLY A 723 -1.41 30.57 -2.25
CA GLY A 723 -0.62 30.71 -3.48
C GLY A 723 0.28 31.95 -3.46
N GLY A 724 -0.21 33.07 -2.91
CA GLY A 724 0.58 34.30 -2.72
C GLY A 724 1.74 34.13 -1.72
N ALA A 725 1.49 33.49 -0.57
CA ALA A 725 2.51 33.25 0.46
C ALA A 725 3.59 32.25 0.00
N GLN A 726 3.20 31.21 -0.76
CA GLN A 726 4.10 30.19 -1.29
C GLN A 726 5.18 30.74 -2.23
N LEU A 727 4.95 31.88 -2.89
CA LEU A 727 5.94 32.54 -3.76
C LEU A 727 7.23 32.95 -3.03
N TYR A 728 7.18 33.08 -1.70
CA TYR A 728 8.31 33.47 -0.86
C TYR A 728 8.89 32.32 -0.02
N GLY A 729 8.29 31.12 -0.09
CA GLY A 729 8.62 29.97 0.75
C GLY A 729 9.63 29.00 0.11
N PRO A 730 10.36 28.21 0.92
CA PRO A 730 11.27 27.18 0.40
C PRO A 730 10.46 26.02 -0.20
N GLY A 731 10.38 25.99 -1.53
CA GLY A 731 9.56 25.03 -2.28
C GLY A 731 8.89 25.65 -3.52
N GLY A 732 8.83 26.98 -3.61
CA GLY A 732 8.45 27.67 -4.85
C GLY A 732 9.54 27.54 -5.92
N ASP A 733 9.29 26.74 -6.96
CA ASP A 733 10.16 26.54 -8.13
C ASP A 733 10.22 27.79 -9.03
N MET A 734 10.85 28.84 -8.51
CA MET A 734 11.09 30.11 -9.20
C MET A 734 12.46 30.69 -8.84
N SER A 735 13.03 30.35 -7.69
CA SER A 735 14.40 30.72 -7.30
C SER A 735 15.46 30.02 -8.17
N SER A 736 15.20 28.76 -8.55
CA SER A 736 15.87 28.00 -9.61
C SER A 736 15.84 28.75 -10.96
N VAL A 737 14.66 29.19 -11.38
CA VAL A 737 14.42 29.89 -12.65
C VAL A 737 15.13 31.25 -12.68
N PHE A 738 15.12 32.01 -11.57
CA PHE A 738 15.89 33.25 -11.44
C PHE A 738 17.40 33.03 -11.29
N ALA A 739 17.85 31.92 -10.70
CA ALA A 739 19.27 31.54 -10.71
C ALA A 739 19.75 31.21 -12.14
N ASP A 740 18.90 30.59 -12.95
CA ASP A 740 19.19 30.25 -14.34
C ASP A 740 19.16 31.44 -15.29
N LEU A 741 18.23 32.38 -15.08
CA LEU A 741 18.24 33.70 -15.73
C LEU A 741 19.46 34.56 -15.32
N ASN A 742 20.02 34.37 -14.12
CA ASN A 742 21.21 35.07 -13.64
C ASN A 742 22.55 34.45 -14.08
N ARG A 743 22.57 33.41 -14.93
CA ARG A 743 23.82 32.91 -15.55
C ARG A 743 24.43 33.86 -16.62
N GLY A 744 23.91 35.09 -16.74
CA GLY A 744 24.21 36.07 -17.78
C GLY A 744 25.65 36.60 -17.86
N GLU A 745 26.53 36.30 -16.91
CA GLU A 745 27.94 36.77 -16.93
C GLU A 745 28.98 35.67 -17.24
N ALA A 746 28.62 34.38 -17.24
CA ALA A 746 29.59 33.29 -17.36
C ALA A 746 29.90 32.82 -18.81
N VAL A 747 29.09 33.21 -19.81
CA VAL A 747 29.14 32.62 -21.17
C VAL A 747 30.05 33.39 -22.15
N THR A 748 30.56 34.57 -21.77
CA THR A 748 31.29 35.46 -22.70
C THR A 748 32.81 35.24 -22.77
N SER A 749 33.36 34.33 -21.98
CA SER A 749 34.80 34.05 -21.90
C SER A 749 35.40 33.34 -23.12
N GLY A 750 34.57 32.78 -24.01
CA GLY A 750 35.01 31.92 -25.13
C GLY A 750 34.98 32.54 -26.54
N LEU A 751 34.46 33.76 -26.74
CA LEU A 751 34.17 34.28 -28.10
C LEU A 751 35.14 35.36 -28.60
N LYS A 752 35.49 35.24 -29.88
CA LYS A 752 36.52 36.04 -30.57
C LYS A 752 36.07 37.51 -30.75
N LYS A 753 36.91 38.47 -30.37
CA LYS A 753 36.61 39.91 -30.50
C LYS A 753 36.57 40.35 -31.97
N VAL A 754 35.54 41.12 -32.33
CA VAL A 754 35.35 41.74 -33.66
C VAL A 754 35.86 43.19 -33.63
N ASP A 755 36.30 43.70 -34.78
CA ASP A 755 36.99 44.99 -34.93
C ASP A 755 36.08 46.24 -34.82
N LYS A 756 36.68 47.38 -34.45
CA LYS A 756 36.02 48.68 -34.18
C LYS A 756 35.34 49.35 -35.38
N SER A 757 35.53 48.84 -36.60
CA SER A 757 34.90 49.38 -37.81
C SER A 757 33.37 49.13 -37.92
N GLN A 758 32.78 48.27 -37.08
CA GLN A 758 31.36 47.88 -37.18
C GLN A 758 30.41 48.46 -36.10
N MET A 759 30.81 49.48 -35.33
CA MET A 759 29.93 50.10 -34.32
C MET A 759 29.28 51.41 -34.80
N THR A 760 27.96 51.36 -35.02
CA THR A 760 27.16 52.44 -35.63
C THR A 760 26.89 53.68 -34.76
N HIS A 761 27.41 53.77 -33.53
CA HIS A 761 27.12 54.90 -32.62
C HIS A 761 27.92 56.20 -32.90
N LYS A 762 28.74 56.25 -33.96
CA LYS A 762 29.70 57.34 -34.24
C LYS A 762 29.43 58.15 -35.52
N ASN A 763 28.17 58.29 -35.95
CA ASN A 763 27.83 59.13 -37.11
C ASN A 763 26.92 60.32 -36.70
N PRO A 764 27.44 61.56 -36.59
CA PRO A 764 26.68 62.70 -36.04
C PRO A 764 25.55 63.28 -36.91
N SER A 765 25.26 62.72 -38.08
CA SER A 765 24.41 63.33 -39.11
C SER A 765 22.89 63.25 -38.90
N LEU A 766 22.42 62.63 -37.80
CA LEU A 766 20.98 62.37 -37.53
C LEU A 766 20.42 63.14 -36.31
N ARG A 767 21.00 64.28 -35.94
CA ARG A 767 20.49 65.16 -34.87
C ARG A 767 20.28 66.62 -35.33
N ALA A 768 19.07 66.90 -35.82
CA ALA A 768 18.41 68.21 -35.84
C ALA A 768 16.91 67.94 -35.68
N SER A 769 16.08 68.68 -34.94
CA SER A 769 16.20 69.95 -34.20
C SER A 769 15.10 69.98 -33.10
N ALA A 770 15.39 70.32 -31.83
CA ALA A 770 15.10 71.61 -31.12
C ALA A 770 13.60 72.03 -31.05
N ALA A 771 13.02 72.63 -30.00
CA ALA A 771 13.32 72.90 -28.56
C ALA A 771 11.95 73.25 -27.86
N GLU A 772 11.72 73.34 -26.54
CA GLU A 772 12.02 74.46 -25.59
C GLU A 772 11.50 74.14 -24.14
N SER A 773 11.63 75.08 -23.18
CA SER A 773 11.41 74.96 -21.69
C SER A 773 10.59 76.18 -21.15
N PRO A 774 10.41 76.47 -19.82
CA PRO A 774 10.40 75.72 -18.54
C PRO A 774 9.17 76.03 -17.61
N SER A 775 9.18 75.60 -16.33
CA SER A 775 8.09 75.68 -15.29
C SER A 775 7.90 77.06 -14.58
N PRO A 776 6.81 77.35 -13.79
CA PRO A 776 6.74 76.94 -12.34
C PRO A 776 5.34 76.87 -11.61
N SER A 777 5.37 76.46 -10.31
CA SER A 777 4.50 76.84 -9.14
C SER A 777 3.38 75.92 -8.54
N VAL A 778 3.69 75.34 -7.36
CA VAL A 778 3.03 75.39 -6.01
C VAL A 778 1.53 75.04 -5.74
N ASN A 779 1.35 74.03 -4.87
CA ASN A 779 0.29 73.73 -3.84
C ASN A 779 -1.13 73.14 -4.13
N ARG A 780 -1.32 71.94 -3.53
CA ARG A 780 -2.48 71.39 -2.76
C ARG A 780 -3.93 71.63 -3.25
N GLY A 781 -4.57 70.53 -3.68
CA GLY A 781 -6.03 70.34 -3.75
C GLY A 781 -6.40 68.86 -3.56
N LYS A 782 -7.59 68.57 -3.01
CA LYS A 782 -8.04 67.20 -2.65
C LYS A 782 -8.52 66.37 -3.85
N SER A 783 -8.47 65.05 -3.71
CA SER A 783 -9.02 64.04 -4.62
C SER A 783 -10.53 64.20 -4.87
N PRO A 784 -10.99 63.76 -6.06
CA PRO A 784 -12.07 62.77 -6.09
C PRO A 784 -11.73 61.54 -6.95
N THR A 785 -12.14 60.37 -6.44
CA THR A 785 -12.36 59.07 -7.12
C THR A 785 -11.52 58.70 -8.35
N PRO A 786 -10.65 57.68 -8.28
CA PRO A 786 -10.14 57.00 -9.45
C PRO A 786 -11.28 56.28 -10.18
N ASN A 787 -11.57 56.72 -11.40
CA ASN A 787 -12.32 55.91 -12.34
C ASN A 787 -11.59 54.58 -12.58
N ARG A 788 -12.40 53.54 -12.83
CA ARG A 788 -12.03 52.18 -13.25
C ARG A 788 -10.77 52.18 -14.14
N LYS A 789 -9.65 51.59 -13.67
CA LYS A 789 -8.49 51.33 -14.55
C LYS A 789 -8.87 50.28 -15.59
N PRO A 790 -8.56 50.47 -16.88
CA PRO A 790 -8.86 49.50 -17.93
C PRO A 790 -7.86 48.32 -17.92
N ASP A 791 -8.30 47.15 -18.39
CA ASP A 791 -7.55 45.87 -18.43
C ASP A 791 -6.27 45.88 -19.31
N ALA A 792 -5.96 46.99 -19.97
CA ALA A 792 -4.84 47.11 -20.89
C ALA A 792 -3.51 47.36 -20.16
N LEU A 793 -2.95 46.31 -19.53
CA LEU A 793 -1.49 46.13 -19.28
C LEU A 793 -1.14 44.77 -18.62
N LYS A 794 -1.64 43.65 -19.17
CA LYS A 794 -0.94 42.36 -19.09
C LYS A 794 -0.22 42.14 -20.41
N THR A 795 1.12 42.06 -20.39
CA THR A 795 1.91 41.71 -21.58
C THR A 795 1.61 40.28 -21.99
N LYS A 796 0.90 40.13 -23.11
CA LYS A 796 0.57 38.84 -23.71
C LYS A 796 1.87 38.08 -24.06
N LYS A 797 1.94 36.79 -23.72
CA LYS A 797 3.04 35.91 -24.14
C LYS A 797 3.02 35.78 -25.68
N PRO A 798 4.17 35.65 -26.35
CA PRO A 798 4.20 35.50 -27.81
C PRO A 798 3.44 34.24 -28.23
N CYS A 799 2.77 34.31 -29.38
CA CYS A 799 2.13 33.16 -30.00
C CYS A 799 3.20 32.18 -30.49
N ARG A 800 2.94 30.89 -30.36
CA ARG A 800 3.89 29.82 -30.71
C ARG A 800 3.17 28.72 -31.48
N CYS A 801 3.62 28.42 -32.69
CA CYS A 801 3.22 27.24 -33.45
C CYS A 801 4.48 26.62 -34.04
N GLU A 802 5.02 25.59 -33.37
CA GLU A 802 6.23 24.90 -33.81
C GLU A 802 6.21 23.42 -33.40
N LEU A 803 7.06 22.62 -34.07
CA LEU A 803 7.27 21.22 -33.78
C LEU A 803 8.49 21.06 -32.87
N ASP A 804 8.25 20.65 -31.62
CA ASP A 804 9.27 20.36 -30.62
C ASP A 804 9.46 18.83 -30.54
N GLY A 805 10.50 18.32 -31.20
CA GLY A 805 10.72 16.89 -31.39
C GLY A 805 9.57 16.24 -32.16
N ASN A 806 8.76 15.42 -31.47
CA ASN A 806 7.56 14.77 -32.03
C ASN A 806 6.25 15.44 -31.58
N LYS A 807 6.30 16.64 -30.98
CA LYS A 807 5.13 17.31 -30.40
C LYS A 807 4.93 18.70 -30.99
N TRP A 808 3.83 18.93 -31.69
CA TRP A 808 3.41 20.26 -32.08
C TRP A 808 2.90 21.03 -30.87
N LEU A 809 3.34 22.28 -30.72
CA LEU A 809 2.96 23.18 -29.63
C LEU A 809 2.27 24.40 -30.24
N VAL A 810 0.97 24.57 -29.94
CA VAL A 810 0.13 25.68 -30.40
C VAL A 810 -0.32 26.48 -29.18
N GLU A 811 0.33 27.61 -28.91
CA GLU A 811 0.19 28.34 -27.66
C GLU A 811 -0.17 29.81 -27.88
N HIS A 812 -1.05 30.35 -27.02
CA HIS A 812 -1.30 31.79 -26.82
C HIS A 812 -1.98 32.58 -27.95
N TYR A 813 -2.48 31.93 -29.01
CA TYR A 813 -3.20 32.60 -30.09
C TYR A 813 -4.55 33.20 -29.67
N ASP A 814 -4.88 34.36 -30.20
CA ASP A 814 -6.23 34.92 -30.21
C ASP A 814 -6.63 35.50 -31.58
N GLN A 815 -7.88 35.95 -31.68
CA GLN A 815 -8.50 36.53 -32.88
C GLN A 815 -7.71 37.68 -33.54
N ASN A 816 -6.79 38.34 -32.83
CA ASN A 816 -6.01 39.48 -33.35
C ASN A 816 -4.63 39.09 -33.88
N ASP A 817 -4.12 37.88 -33.62
CA ASP A 817 -2.79 37.46 -34.10
C ASP A 817 -2.81 36.83 -35.49
N LEU A 818 -4.00 36.43 -35.95
CA LEU A 818 -4.21 35.81 -37.26
C LEU A 818 -5.00 36.75 -38.18
N PRO A 819 -4.70 36.80 -39.49
CA PRO A 819 -5.56 37.45 -40.46
C PRO A 819 -7.00 36.92 -40.37
N ALA A 820 -7.98 37.81 -40.47
CA ALA A 820 -9.38 37.49 -40.21
C ALA A 820 -9.88 36.27 -41.02
N GLY A 821 -10.13 35.16 -40.31
CA GLY A 821 -10.64 33.91 -40.89
C GLY A 821 -9.57 32.91 -41.36
N GLN A 822 -8.27 33.16 -41.18
CA GLN A 822 -7.23 32.20 -41.54
C GLN A 822 -6.95 31.19 -40.41
N PRO A 823 -7.08 29.86 -40.65
CA PRO A 823 -6.78 28.85 -39.65
C PRO A 823 -5.26 28.62 -39.48
N ILE A 824 -4.87 28.11 -38.31
CA ILE A 824 -3.53 27.55 -38.10
C ILE A 824 -3.51 26.15 -38.72
N GLU A 825 -2.80 25.97 -39.82
CA GLU A 825 -2.65 24.65 -40.46
C GLU A 825 -1.41 23.90 -39.93
N ILE A 826 -1.63 22.66 -39.51
CA ILE A 826 -0.59 21.75 -38.99
C ILE A 826 -0.54 20.52 -39.90
N GLN A 827 0.63 20.26 -40.48
CA GLN A 827 0.90 19.04 -41.24
C GLN A 827 1.42 17.98 -40.26
N ALA A 828 0.58 17.02 -39.87
CA ALA A 828 0.87 16.09 -38.79
C ALA A 828 1.08 14.64 -39.27
N GLU A 829 2.15 14.03 -38.77
CA GLU A 829 2.48 12.63 -39.04
C GLU A 829 2.02 11.67 -37.93
N LYS A 830 1.87 10.37 -38.27
CA LYS A 830 1.23 9.35 -37.42
C LYS A 830 1.87 9.18 -36.04
N HIS A 831 3.14 9.53 -35.90
CA HIS A 831 3.91 9.43 -34.66
C HIS A 831 3.92 10.72 -33.83
N GLN A 832 3.39 11.83 -34.35
CA GLN A 832 3.42 13.15 -33.72
C GLN A 832 2.17 13.38 -32.86
N SER A 833 2.33 14.07 -31.74
CA SER A 833 1.21 14.57 -30.92
C SER A 833 1.09 16.09 -31.03
N ILE A 834 -0.07 16.64 -30.64
CA ILE A 834 -0.34 18.08 -30.70
C ILE A 834 -0.83 18.55 -29.33
N LEU A 835 -0.27 19.63 -28.81
CA LEU A 835 -0.78 20.35 -27.64
C LEU A 835 -1.26 21.73 -28.06
N ILE A 836 -2.51 22.05 -27.76
CA ILE A 836 -3.13 23.36 -28.00
C ILE A 836 -3.47 23.98 -26.64
N THR A 837 -2.81 25.06 -26.24
CA THR A 837 -3.05 25.66 -24.92
C THR A 837 -3.20 27.18 -24.93
N ARG A 838 -4.15 27.68 -24.13
CA ARG A 838 -4.41 29.12 -23.94
C ARG A 838 -4.74 29.88 -25.22
N CYS A 839 -5.37 29.20 -26.19
CA CYS A 839 -5.88 29.79 -27.43
C CYS A 839 -7.32 30.30 -27.28
N LYS A 840 -7.68 31.40 -27.95
CA LYS A 840 -9.00 32.05 -27.79
C LYS A 840 -9.57 32.64 -29.08
N ALA A 841 -10.75 32.16 -29.51
CA ALA A 841 -11.34 32.53 -30.80
C ALA A 841 -10.36 32.25 -31.95
N THR A 842 -9.97 30.99 -32.06
CA THR A 842 -8.93 30.50 -32.96
C THR A 842 -9.43 29.26 -33.69
N THR A 843 -9.09 29.11 -34.97
CA THR A 843 -9.35 27.90 -35.75
C THR A 843 -8.04 27.17 -35.99
N VAL A 844 -7.98 25.88 -35.68
CA VAL A 844 -6.82 25.01 -35.92
C VAL A 844 -7.24 23.87 -36.85
N LYS A 845 -6.43 23.60 -37.87
CA LYS A 845 -6.69 22.55 -38.87
C LYS A 845 -5.51 21.59 -38.92
N VAL A 846 -5.75 20.34 -38.55
CA VAL A 846 -4.77 19.26 -38.52
C VAL A 846 -4.96 18.40 -39.77
N ILE A 847 -3.99 18.51 -40.68
CA ILE A 847 -3.93 17.81 -41.96
C ILE A 847 -3.04 16.57 -41.79
N GLY A 848 -3.43 15.46 -42.40
CA GLY A 848 -2.80 14.16 -42.20
C GLY A 848 -3.36 13.39 -41.00
N LYS A 849 -2.55 12.49 -40.45
CA LYS A 849 -2.95 11.62 -39.34
C LYS A 849 -1.98 11.82 -38.18
N ALA A 850 -2.42 12.42 -37.09
CA ALA A 850 -1.61 12.57 -35.87
C ALA A 850 -1.83 11.37 -34.93
N ASN A 851 -1.01 11.26 -33.87
CA ASN A 851 -1.20 10.27 -32.83
C ASN A 851 -2.39 10.64 -31.91
N ALA A 852 -2.25 11.76 -31.20
CA ALA A 852 -3.20 12.29 -30.23
C ALA A 852 -3.16 13.84 -30.19
N ILE A 853 -4.25 14.46 -29.72
CA ILE A 853 -4.32 15.90 -29.47
C ILE A 853 -4.70 16.14 -28.01
N SER A 854 -3.98 17.02 -27.32
CA SER A 854 -4.32 17.51 -25.98
C SER A 854 -4.63 19.00 -26.04
N ILE A 855 -5.69 19.43 -25.37
CA ILE A 855 -6.15 20.82 -25.33
C ILE A 855 -6.28 21.25 -23.86
N ASP A 856 -5.69 22.38 -23.47
CA ASP A 856 -5.86 22.96 -22.13
C ASP A 856 -6.14 24.46 -22.15
N ASN A 857 -7.15 24.89 -21.40
CA ASN A 857 -7.39 26.31 -21.08
C ASN A 857 -7.72 27.17 -22.32
N CYS A 858 -8.49 26.62 -23.26
CA CYS A 858 -8.86 27.24 -24.54
C CYS A 858 -10.34 27.68 -24.57
N SER A 859 -10.68 28.78 -25.25
CA SER A 859 -12.08 29.24 -25.34
C SER A 859 -12.48 29.73 -26.73
N ARG A 860 -13.61 29.24 -27.27
CA ARG A 860 -13.99 29.41 -28.68
C ARG A 860 -12.88 28.90 -29.61
N LEU A 861 -12.52 27.63 -29.44
CA LEU A 861 -11.56 26.94 -30.29
C LEU A 861 -12.33 26.05 -31.26
N ASP A 862 -12.16 26.29 -32.56
CA ASP A 862 -12.67 25.43 -33.63
C ASP A 862 -11.52 24.54 -34.12
N LEU A 863 -11.63 23.22 -33.96
CA LEU A 863 -10.61 22.25 -34.33
C LEU A 863 -11.12 21.31 -35.43
N LEU A 864 -10.48 21.35 -36.59
CA LEU A 864 -10.73 20.45 -37.73
C LEU A 864 -9.60 19.42 -37.83
N VAL A 865 -9.91 18.13 -37.83
CA VAL A 865 -8.91 17.04 -37.81
C VAL A 865 -9.22 16.00 -38.88
N GLU A 866 -8.21 15.66 -39.69
CA GLU A 866 -8.35 14.58 -40.67
C GLU A 866 -8.40 13.20 -40.03
N SER A 867 -7.42 12.80 -39.22
CA SER A 867 -7.46 11.51 -38.49
C SER A 867 -6.54 11.46 -37.28
N LEU A 868 -6.88 10.60 -36.33
CA LEU A 868 -6.07 10.30 -35.15
C LEU A 868 -5.83 8.79 -34.98
N VAL A 869 -4.84 8.45 -34.15
CA VAL A 869 -4.49 7.07 -33.79
C VAL A 869 -5.10 6.67 -32.44
N SER A 870 -5.26 7.61 -31.51
CA SER A 870 -5.83 7.35 -30.18
C SER A 870 -6.92 8.36 -29.78
N THR A 871 -6.57 9.54 -29.27
CA THR A 871 -7.50 10.38 -28.50
C THR A 871 -7.44 11.87 -28.81
N VAL A 872 -8.55 12.57 -28.52
CA VAL A 872 -8.57 14.02 -28.25
C VAL A 872 -8.90 14.23 -26.78
N ASP A 873 -7.97 14.78 -26.02
CA ASP A 873 -8.16 15.10 -24.60
C ASP A 873 -8.34 16.62 -24.44
N VAL A 874 -9.42 17.07 -23.80
CA VAL A 874 -9.78 18.48 -23.66
C VAL A 874 -10.01 18.82 -22.19
N VAL A 875 -9.25 19.78 -21.68
CA VAL A 875 -9.28 20.19 -20.27
C VAL A 875 -9.51 21.71 -20.16
N ASN A 876 -10.34 22.14 -19.22
CA ASN A 876 -10.60 23.56 -18.92
C ASN A 876 -11.01 24.39 -20.16
N ALA A 877 -11.87 23.85 -21.04
CA ALA A 877 -12.25 24.52 -22.29
C ALA A 877 -13.67 25.09 -22.25
N ALA A 878 -13.96 26.11 -23.06
CA ALA A 878 -15.32 26.65 -23.17
C ALA A 878 -15.72 27.01 -24.60
N ASN A 879 -16.94 26.68 -25.01
CA ASN A 879 -17.45 26.85 -26.38
C ASN A 879 -16.52 26.23 -27.43
N PHE A 880 -16.17 24.96 -27.24
CA PHE A 880 -15.26 24.21 -28.11
C PHE A 880 -16.01 23.55 -29.28
N ARG A 881 -15.41 23.50 -30.47
CA ARG A 881 -15.93 22.70 -31.58
C ARG A 881 -14.84 21.79 -32.13
N LEU A 882 -15.22 20.53 -32.39
CA LEU A 882 -14.37 19.52 -32.99
C LEU A 882 -15.06 18.96 -34.22
N GLN A 883 -14.38 18.92 -35.37
CA GLN A 883 -14.85 18.21 -36.55
C GLN A 883 -13.81 17.19 -36.99
N ILE A 884 -14.22 15.92 -37.04
CA ILE A 884 -13.39 14.81 -37.50
C ILE A 884 -13.82 14.44 -38.92
N LEU A 885 -12.87 14.32 -39.84
CA LEU A 885 -13.15 13.93 -41.23
C LEU A 885 -12.95 12.43 -41.49
N GLY A 886 -11.97 11.81 -40.85
CA GLY A 886 -11.63 10.38 -40.94
C GLY A 886 -11.81 9.68 -39.59
N THR A 887 -10.81 8.95 -39.08
CA THR A 887 -10.96 8.10 -37.88
C THR A 887 -10.54 8.77 -36.56
N LEU A 888 -11.37 8.65 -35.52
CA LEU A 888 -11.04 8.96 -34.11
C LEU A 888 -11.53 7.84 -33.17
N PRO A 889 -10.65 7.15 -32.42
CA PRO A 889 -11.05 6.14 -31.44
C PRO A 889 -11.70 6.67 -30.15
N SER A 890 -11.20 7.75 -29.54
CA SER A 890 -11.72 8.26 -28.26
C SER A 890 -11.68 9.78 -28.10
N ILE A 891 -12.57 10.30 -27.25
CA ILE A 891 -12.60 11.69 -26.80
C ILE A 891 -12.69 11.71 -25.27
N SER A 892 -11.86 12.53 -24.63
CA SER A 892 -11.90 12.78 -23.19
C SER A 892 -12.11 14.27 -22.91
N LEU A 893 -13.12 14.63 -22.11
CA LEU A 893 -13.47 15.99 -21.76
C LEU A 893 -13.47 16.15 -20.22
N ASP A 894 -12.64 17.05 -19.66
CA ASP A 894 -12.67 17.44 -18.23
C ASP A 894 -12.86 18.95 -18.09
N LYS A 895 -13.88 19.37 -17.33
CA LYS A 895 -14.22 20.79 -17.10
C LYS A 895 -14.43 21.57 -18.41
N VAL A 896 -15.24 21.01 -19.31
CA VAL A 896 -15.59 21.65 -20.59
C VAL A 896 -16.99 22.24 -20.52
N ASP A 897 -17.13 23.54 -20.78
CA ASP A 897 -18.40 24.27 -20.76
C ASP A 897 -18.84 24.70 -22.17
N GLY A 898 -19.76 23.93 -22.75
CA GLY A 898 -20.20 24.05 -24.14
C GLY A 898 -19.24 23.39 -25.11
N ALA A 899 -19.64 22.27 -25.70
CA ALA A 899 -18.90 21.65 -26.81
C ALA A 899 -19.82 21.07 -27.89
N THR A 900 -19.39 21.14 -29.15
CA THR A 900 -20.04 20.48 -30.29
C THR A 900 -19.02 19.63 -31.05
N VAL A 901 -19.25 18.32 -31.15
CA VAL A 901 -18.35 17.38 -31.83
C VAL A 901 -19.05 16.77 -33.04
N PHE A 902 -18.52 17.02 -34.24
CA PHE A 902 -19.00 16.41 -35.48
C PHE A 902 -18.14 15.18 -35.81
N LEU A 903 -18.76 14.00 -35.80
CA LEU A 903 -18.11 12.73 -36.16
C LEU A 903 -18.29 12.44 -37.66
N SER A 904 -17.30 11.76 -38.26
CA SER A 904 -17.39 11.24 -39.62
C SER A 904 -18.08 9.87 -39.67
N LYS A 905 -18.43 9.39 -40.87
CA LYS A 905 -18.89 8.01 -41.11
C LYS A 905 -17.85 6.96 -40.68
N ASP A 906 -16.56 7.32 -40.61
CA ASP A 906 -15.43 6.46 -40.19
C ASP A 906 -15.15 6.51 -38.66
N SER A 907 -15.86 7.36 -37.91
CA SER A 907 -15.69 7.55 -36.46
C SER A 907 -16.91 7.11 -35.64
N LEU A 908 -17.79 6.28 -36.18
CA LEU A 908 -18.99 5.82 -35.47
C LEU A 908 -18.70 4.92 -34.25
N ALA A 909 -17.45 4.47 -34.06
CA ALA A 909 -16.99 3.71 -32.91
C ALA A 909 -16.27 4.56 -31.85
N THR A 910 -16.36 5.90 -31.91
CA THR A 910 -15.70 6.78 -30.93
C THR A 910 -16.26 6.61 -29.52
N GLU A 911 -15.40 6.30 -28.55
CA GLU A 911 -15.76 6.32 -27.12
C GLU A 911 -15.62 7.75 -26.56
N VAL A 912 -16.64 8.24 -25.84
CA VAL A 912 -16.65 9.60 -25.27
C VAL A 912 -16.70 9.54 -23.75
N TYR A 913 -15.71 10.15 -23.10
CA TYR A 913 -15.62 10.30 -21.64
C TYR A 913 -15.80 11.77 -21.26
N SER A 914 -16.62 12.06 -20.25
CA SER A 914 -16.88 13.42 -19.79
C SER A 914 -16.89 13.54 -18.26
N SER A 915 -16.12 14.49 -17.73
CA SER A 915 -16.00 14.81 -16.30
C SER A 915 -16.25 16.31 -16.09
N LYS A 916 -17.15 16.68 -15.16
CA LYS A 916 -17.45 18.09 -14.82
C LYS A 916 -17.76 18.98 -16.04
N CYS A 917 -18.39 18.40 -17.06
CA CYS A 917 -18.74 19.09 -18.31
C CYS A 917 -20.20 19.53 -18.32
N THR A 918 -20.49 20.57 -19.11
CA THR A 918 -21.84 21.12 -19.34
C THR A 918 -22.05 21.44 -20.82
N SER A 919 -23.27 21.28 -21.32
CA SER A 919 -23.68 21.55 -22.70
C SER A 919 -22.83 20.86 -23.79
N ILE A 920 -22.61 19.55 -23.66
CA ILE A 920 -21.83 18.76 -24.62
C ILE A 920 -22.75 18.05 -25.62
N ASN A 921 -22.56 18.29 -26.91
CA ASN A 921 -23.34 17.68 -27.99
C ASN A 921 -22.43 16.96 -29.00
N ILE A 922 -22.80 15.73 -29.36
CA ILE A 922 -22.15 14.93 -30.40
C ILE A 922 -23.07 14.88 -31.61
N THR A 923 -22.66 15.47 -32.73
CA THR A 923 -23.38 15.40 -34.01
C THR A 923 -22.92 14.18 -34.80
N LEU A 924 -23.84 13.26 -35.02
CA LEU A 924 -23.64 12.05 -35.83
C LEU A 924 -23.86 12.36 -37.32
N PRO A 925 -23.07 11.74 -38.23
CA PRO A 925 -23.25 11.91 -39.66
C PRO A 925 -24.57 11.25 -40.13
N PRO A 926 -25.18 11.75 -41.21
CA PRO A 926 -26.43 11.19 -41.74
C PRO A 926 -26.24 9.76 -42.26
N ALA A 927 -27.30 8.94 -42.13
CA ALA A 927 -27.27 7.52 -42.46
C ALA A 927 -27.33 7.28 -43.98
N GLY A 928 -28.23 7.95 -44.69
CA GLY A 928 -28.27 8.10 -46.14
C GLY A 928 -27.64 9.40 -46.63
N ASP A 929 -27.68 9.63 -47.94
CA ASP A 929 -27.22 10.89 -48.57
C ASP A 929 -28.32 11.98 -48.62
N ASP A 930 -29.58 11.61 -48.32
CA ASP A 930 -30.75 12.50 -48.22
C ASP A 930 -31.22 12.74 -46.75
N ASP A 931 -30.51 12.18 -45.76
CA ASP A 931 -30.84 12.35 -44.33
C ASP A 931 -30.12 13.56 -43.72
N ASP A 932 -30.71 14.17 -42.68
CA ASP A 932 -30.07 15.21 -41.86
C ASP A 932 -29.14 14.61 -40.79
N SER A 933 -28.13 15.39 -40.35
CA SER A 933 -27.25 15.02 -39.22
C SER A 933 -27.98 15.09 -37.89
N VAL A 934 -27.78 14.10 -37.01
CA VAL A 934 -28.47 14.01 -35.72
C VAL A 934 -27.58 14.57 -34.60
N GLU A 935 -28.07 15.55 -33.84
CA GLU A 935 -27.42 16.02 -32.60
C GLU A 935 -27.80 15.11 -31.43
N CYS A 936 -26.81 14.64 -30.67
CA CYS A 936 -26.97 13.78 -29.51
C CYS A 936 -26.32 14.45 -28.27
N PRO A 937 -27.10 14.98 -27.32
CA PRO A 937 -26.54 15.54 -26.09
C PRO A 937 -25.93 14.44 -25.22
N VAL A 938 -24.76 14.72 -24.63
CA VAL A 938 -24.13 13.82 -23.64
C VAL A 938 -24.83 14.03 -22.28
N PRO A 939 -25.28 12.97 -21.59
CA PRO A 939 -26.03 13.14 -20.35
C PRO A 939 -25.23 13.78 -19.21
N GLU A 940 -25.71 14.91 -18.71
CA GLU A 940 -25.04 15.70 -17.64
C GLU A 940 -25.52 15.35 -16.22
N GLN A 941 -26.65 14.64 -16.09
CA GLN A 941 -27.29 14.38 -14.80
C GLN A 941 -27.29 12.87 -14.48
N ILE A 942 -26.68 12.53 -13.34
CA ILE A 942 -26.75 11.19 -12.75
C ILE A 942 -27.67 11.27 -11.53
N LYS A 943 -28.73 10.48 -11.55
CA LYS A 943 -29.63 10.28 -10.42
C LYS A 943 -29.05 9.20 -9.52
N THR A 944 -28.73 9.58 -8.28
CA THR A 944 -28.24 8.66 -7.25
C THR A 944 -29.32 8.44 -6.18
N TRP A 945 -29.58 7.20 -5.81
CA TRP A 945 -30.45 6.86 -4.66
C TRP A 945 -29.92 5.66 -3.88
N VAL A 946 -30.51 5.40 -2.71
CA VAL A 946 -30.17 4.22 -1.90
C VAL A 946 -31.32 3.22 -1.99
N GLU A 947 -31.01 1.98 -2.30
CA GLU A 947 -31.96 0.88 -2.38
C GLU A 947 -31.37 -0.37 -1.72
N ASN A 948 -32.10 -0.97 -0.77
CA ASN A 948 -31.65 -2.14 0.00
C ASN A 948 -30.25 -1.98 0.65
N GLY A 949 -29.91 -0.77 1.09
CA GLY A 949 -28.61 -0.45 1.69
C GLY A 949 -27.45 -0.32 0.68
N LYS A 950 -27.73 -0.34 -0.62
CA LYS A 950 -26.74 -0.12 -1.69
C LYS A 950 -27.00 1.20 -2.40
N LEU A 951 -25.93 1.83 -2.87
CA LEU A 951 -26.00 3.04 -3.67
C LEU A 951 -26.26 2.66 -5.14
N MET A 952 -27.33 3.20 -5.72
CA MET A 952 -27.75 2.99 -7.10
C MET A 952 -27.56 4.28 -7.89
N ASN A 953 -27.08 4.17 -9.13
CA ASN A 953 -26.87 5.29 -10.04
C ASN A 953 -27.57 5.01 -11.38
N GLU A 954 -28.28 6.00 -11.90
CA GLU A 954 -28.95 5.97 -13.20
C GLU A 954 -28.62 7.26 -13.95
N ILE A 955 -28.30 7.15 -15.23
CA ILE A 955 -28.16 8.32 -16.10
C ILE A 955 -29.57 8.85 -16.38
N VAL A 956 -29.83 10.11 -16.03
CA VAL A 956 -31.11 10.75 -16.35
C VAL A 956 -31.15 10.99 -17.85
N LYS A 957 -32.07 10.30 -18.55
CA LYS A 957 -32.38 10.61 -19.95
C LYS A 957 -32.84 12.07 -20.05
N GLN A 958 -32.05 12.88 -20.73
CA GLN A 958 -32.51 14.13 -21.29
C GLN A 958 -33.20 13.78 -22.62
N GLU A 959 -34.52 13.91 -22.69
CA GLU A 959 -35.22 13.94 -23.97
C GLU A 959 -35.01 15.33 -24.58
N GLY A 960 -34.19 15.38 -25.64
CA GLY A 960 -33.96 16.54 -26.48
C GLY A 960 -34.35 16.23 -27.91
#